data_AF-A0A9E4FAB2-F1
#
_entry.id   AF-A0A9E4FAB2-F1
#
_cell.length_a   1.000
_cell.length_b   1.000
_cell.length_c   1.000
_cell.angle_alpha   90.00
_cell.angle_beta   90.00
_cell.angle_gamma   90.00
#
_symmetry.space_group_name_H-M   'P 1'
#
loop_
_entity.id
_entity.type
_entity.pdbx_description
1 polymer ?
#
loop_
_entity_poly.entity_id
_entity_poly.type
_entity_poly.pdbx_seq_one_letter_code
_entity_poly.pdbx_strand_id
1 'polypeptide(L)'
;MNASLVATNQAIEAAALAGMETPMPSGPPVKVVTSTNFVADWARVVGGDRVEVYGLLPPGTDPHSFLPGARDVAKVEEADIVFTVGLGLEADWLHDLIHNASADESVVVALGESVNPLEFSGADPHGHQDEHDEDGQMSMHDEMIMGRLLVGDGEEGSLSVIDLESGEVSQSRYDLGSRAGRIYSSTNGRYAFAVSSDANTAHLFDGGLFMEPHGDHFDLVEEDILKLPLDLSGDRPVHLYVGGEWATIFYDGSGEVVFLNEHELAEQGDAYAPVRMNVGPQHGAAVPLEGDLFATTIKHPEYPGNPDARRPIGAEIRDLDGHVLHSAEGCDSLHGDASNGHMAVFGCAGGVLVLEAHDGEYSDVFIAPDGAADDFRLTSVWGYPGLHHFFALGSAVGLYIVEPEDEAMELMIPATESLRPIQVHLGHGGESLFVVMSDGELRLYDAHDGSLQASRSSFLTSPVDAGFWARPHIATAPGAVFITDSVGGKVLQLDLHDLEEIEHWDVEGAPTKIAFVGIVGEPEGGHEGHDNEDAHEDGHEDEHDHGALDPHFWFDPLRVKIAIDEMASRLSVLDPENASVYHQNSSDYKDQLDELHSWIKVHVENVPQERRELVTSHDSLSYLAKAYGFEVVGLVIPSLATHVEPSAEHIADLIEVIREHEVPAVFGETTVSEKLAQAIARETGAEL
;
A
#
# COMPACT_ATOMS: atom_id res chain seq x y z
N MET A 1 -23.61 49.31 59.08
CA MET A 1 -23.07 48.73 60.34
C MET A 1 -23.43 47.27 60.35
N ASN A 2 -22.39 46.44 60.45
CA ASN A 2 -22.42 44.99 60.50
C ASN A 2 -23.18 44.47 61.72
N ALA A 3 -23.78 43.30 61.58
CA ALA A 3 -23.46 42.09 62.34
C ALA A 3 -24.70 41.18 62.46
N SER A 4 -24.93 40.32 61.46
CA SER A 4 -25.68 39.07 61.69
C SER A 4 -25.45 38.02 60.58
N LEU A 5 -24.30 38.05 59.91
CA LEU A 5 -23.93 37.16 58.79
C LEU A 5 -22.52 36.63 59.04
N VAL A 6 -22.29 35.99 60.19
CA VAL A 6 -21.00 35.33 60.50
C VAL A 6 -21.19 33.94 61.14
N ALA A 7 -22.42 33.54 61.52
CA ALA A 7 -22.61 32.30 62.29
C ALA A 7 -23.01 31.06 61.46
N THR A 8 -23.26 31.16 60.15
CA THR A 8 -23.71 30.03 59.33
C THR A 8 -22.65 29.43 58.42
N ASN A 9 -21.50 30.10 58.21
CA ASN A 9 -20.42 29.56 57.36
C ASN A 9 -19.41 28.66 58.09
N GLN A 10 -19.38 28.67 59.44
CA GLN A 10 -18.41 27.83 60.17
C GLN A 10 -18.84 26.36 60.34
N ALA A 11 -20.07 25.99 59.97
CA ALA A 11 -20.51 24.60 59.99
C ALA A 11 -20.27 23.87 58.67
N ILE A 12 -20.01 24.58 57.57
CA ILE A 12 -19.72 23.98 56.25
C ILE A 12 -18.20 23.79 56.08
N GLU A 13 -17.35 24.66 56.67
CA GLU A 13 -15.89 24.51 56.61
C GLU A 13 -15.32 23.39 57.51
N ALA A 14 -16.08 22.91 58.51
CA ALA A 14 -15.61 21.86 59.41
C ALA A 14 -15.83 20.42 58.88
N ALA A 15 -16.62 20.24 57.82
CA ALA A 15 -16.78 18.95 57.16
C ALA A 15 -15.77 18.73 56.02
N ALA A 16 -15.09 19.78 55.55
CA ALA A 16 -14.06 19.71 54.51
C ALA A 16 -12.64 19.44 55.04
N LEU A 17 -12.48 19.23 56.35
CA LEU A 17 -11.18 19.07 57.03
C LEU A 17 -10.98 17.66 57.66
N ALA A 18 -11.82 16.69 57.30
CA ALA A 18 -11.48 15.28 57.41
C ALA A 18 -11.13 14.79 56.00
N GLY A 19 -9.84 14.62 55.73
CA GLY A 19 -9.28 14.43 54.40
C GLY A 19 -9.97 13.37 53.57
N MET A 20 -10.44 13.78 52.39
CA MET A 20 -10.21 12.97 51.20
C MET A 20 -8.88 13.48 50.63
N GLU A 21 -7.78 13.06 51.24
CA GLU A 21 -6.54 12.96 50.46
C GLU A 21 -6.91 11.99 49.34
N THR A 22 -7.03 12.48 48.11
CA THR A 22 -7.04 11.62 46.92
C THR A 22 -5.88 10.64 47.12
N PRO A 23 -6.13 9.32 47.06
CA PRO A 23 -5.08 8.34 47.31
C PRO A 23 -3.89 8.72 46.44
N MET A 24 -2.71 8.90 47.06
CA MET A 24 -1.51 9.11 46.27
C MET A 24 -1.35 7.91 45.34
N PRO A 25 -1.25 8.13 44.02
CA PRO A 25 -1.24 7.04 43.06
C PRO A 25 -0.09 6.07 43.37
N SER A 26 -0.40 4.78 43.48
CA SER A 26 0.56 3.70 43.75
C SER A 26 0.73 2.81 42.52
N GLY A 27 1.97 2.42 42.25
CA GLY A 27 2.31 1.52 41.13
C GLY A 27 2.67 2.24 39.83
N PRO A 28 3.25 1.52 38.84
CA PRO A 28 3.49 2.06 37.50
C PRO A 28 2.17 2.45 36.81
N PRO A 29 2.19 3.36 35.82
CA PRO A 29 1.01 3.65 35.00
C PRO A 29 0.64 2.45 34.13
N VAL A 30 -0.65 2.30 33.83
CA VAL A 30 -1.19 1.30 32.91
C VAL A 30 -0.86 1.74 31.48
N LYS A 31 -0.25 0.85 30.69
CA LYS A 31 0.04 1.10 29.27
C LYS A 31 -1.23 0.87 28.45
N VAL A 32 -1.73 1.93 27.83
CA VAL A 32 -2.96 1.92 27.04
C VAL A 32 -2.62 2.20 25.59
N VAL A 33 -3.03 1.30 24.70
CA VAL A 33 -3.05 1.58 23.25
C VAL A 33 -4.48 1.91 22.83
N THR A 34 -4.66 2.83 21.89
CA THR A 34 -5.99 3.16 21.35
C THR A 34 -5.96 3.19 19.83
N SER A 35 -7.01 2.71 19.17
CA SER A 35 -7.11 2.81 17.71
C SER A 35 -7.11 4.28 17.26
N THR A 36 -8.12 5.06 17.66
CA THR A 36 -8.29 6.44 17.20
C THR A 36 -7.75 7.49 18.17
N ASN A 37 -7.48 8.69 17.66
CA ASN A 37 -6.98 9.83 18.44
C ASN A 37 -7.99 10.35 19.48
N PHE A 38 -9.30 10.36 19.17
CA PHE A 38 -10.33 10.79 20.12
C PHE A 38 -10.53 9.77 21.25
N VAL A 39 -10.39 8.47 20.97
CA VAL A 39 -10.35 7.44 22.02
C VAL A 39 -9.09 7.60 22.87
N ALA A 40 -7.95 7.96 22.28
CA ALA A 40 -6.74 8.31 23.03
C ALA A 40 -6.97 9.46 24.01
N ASP A 41 -7.69 10.50 23.59
CA ASP A 41 -8.02 11.64 24.45
C ASP A 41 -8.97 11.26 25.58
N TRP A 42 -9.98 10.42 25.31
CA TRP A 42 -10.83 9.85 26.36
C TRP A 42 -10.01 9.04 27.38
N ALA A 43 -9.10 8.19 26.90
CA ALA A 43 -8.22 7.39 27.76
C ALA A 43 -7.33 8.28 28.63
N ARG A 44 -6.77 9.36 28.09
CA ARG A 44 -5.97 10.34 28.87
C ARG A 44 -6.82 11.07 29.91
N VAL A 45 -8.06 11.45 29.58
CA VAL A 45 -8.95 12.13 30.52
C VAL A 45 -9.39 11.19 31.66
N VAL A 46 -9.84 9.98 31.33
CA VAL A 46 -10.29 9.00 32.32
C VAL A 46 -9.12 8.50 33.16
N GLY A 47 -8.00 8.16 32.51
CA GLY A 47 -6.82 7.60 33.14
C GLY A 47 -5.95 8.62 33.90
N GLY A 48 -5.87 9.86 33.45
CA GLY A 48 -4.99 10.89 34.01
C GLY A 48 -3.52 10.43 34.06
N ASP A 49 -2.82 10.78 35.14
CA ASP A 49 -1.41 10.38 35.36
C ASP A 49 -1.24 8.86 35.64
N ARG A 50 -2.33 8.07 35.63
CA ARG A 50 -2.30 6.61 35.86
C ARG A 50 -2.23 5.80 34.58
N VAL A 51 -2.24 6.43 33.41
CA VAL A 51 -2.13 5.76 32.12
C VAL A 51 -1.01 6.36 31.29
N GLU A 52 -0.35 5.52 30.51
CA GLU A 52 0.53 5.93 29.41
C GLU A 52 -0.19 5.57 28.10
N VAL A 53 -0.65 6.58 27.36
CA VAL A 53 -1.51 6.37 26.18
C VAL A 53 -0.75 6.53 24.88
N TYR A 54 -0.72 5.48 24.07
CA TYR A 54 -0.25 5.49 22.69
C TYR A 54 -1.44 5.35 21.73
N GLY A 55 -1.62 6.32 20.84
CA GLY A 55 -2.66 6.24 19.79
C GLY A 55 -2.04 5.69 18.51
N LEU A 56 -2.69 4.68 17.92
CA LEU A 56 -2.27 4.04 16.68
C LEU A 56 -2.45 4.99 15.50
N LEU A 57 -3.66 5.53 15.32
CA LEU A 57 -3.95 6.40 14.18
C LEU A 57 -3.33 7.79 14.34
N PRO A 58 -2.50 8.22 13.38
CA PRO A 58 -2.06 9.61 13.30
C PRO A 58 -3.24 10.57 13.06
N PRO A 59 -3.13 11.85 13.50
CA PRO A 59 -4.17 12.83 13.20
C PRO A 59 -4.34 13.07 11.70
N GLY A 60 -5.57 12.96 11.21
CA GLY A 60 -5.92 13.20 9.81
C GLY A 60 -5.87 11.96 8.92
N THR A 61 -5.51 10.80 9.48
CA THR A 61 -5.54 9.50 8.79
C THR A 61 -6.96 8.91 8.79
N ASP A 62 -7.33 8.27 7.68
CA ASP A 62 -8.59 7.52 7.57
C ASP A 62 -8.52 6.26 8.45
N PRO A 63 -9.49 6.05 9.38
CA PRO A 63 -9.51 4.86 10.21
C PRO A 63 -9.81 3.55 9.47
N HIS A 64 -10.34 3.61 8.24
CA HIS A 64 -10.71 2.41 7.46
C HIS A 64 -9.54 1.80 6.68
N SER A 65 -8.57 2.63 6.27
CA SER A 65 -7.44 2.22 5.43
C SER A 65 -6.09 2.38 6.14
N PHE A 66 -6.09 2.41 7.48
CA PHE A 66 -4.87 2.60 8.24
C PHE A 66 -4.01 1.34 8.22
N LEU A 67 -2.71 1.50 7.97
CA LEU A 67 -1.76 0.39 7.96
C LEU A 67 -0.78 0.48 9.13
N PRO A 68 -0.91 -0.42 10.12
CA PRO A 68 -0.02 -0.47 11.27
C PRO A 68 1.40 -0.88 10.88
N GLY A 69 2.41 -0.18 11.43
CA GLY A 69 3.82 -0.56 11.24
C GLY A 69 4.38 -1.42 12.38
N ALA A 70 5.61 -1.90 12.26
CA ALA A 70 6.28 -2.72 13.28
C ALA A 70 6.37 -2.04 14.68
N ARG A 71 6.45 -0.70 14.72
CA ARG A 71 6.39 0.06 15.97
C ARG A 71 5.04 -0.09 16.68
N ASP A 72 3.96 -0.16 15.91
CA ASP A 72 2.61 -0.30 16.43
C ASP A 72 2.38 -1.71 16.96
N VAL A 73 2.91 -2.73 16.27
CA VAL A 73 2.97 -4.13 16.74
C VAL A 73 3.66 -4.20 18.10
N ALA A 74 4.85 -3.62 18.23
CA ALA A 74 5.59 -3.59 19.50
C ALA A 74 4.84 -2.82 20.61
N LYS A 75 4.07 -1.78 20.25
CA LYS A 75 3.27 -1.02 21.22
C LYS A 75 2.07 -1.80 21.72
N VAL A 76 1.42 -2.55 20.83
CA VAL A 76 0.31 -3.46 21.16
C VAL A 76 0.80 -4.62 22.02
N GLU A 77 1.94 -5.23 21.69
CA GLU A 77 2.53 -6.32 22.50
C GLU A 77 2.84 -5.86 23.94
N GLU A 78 3.33 -4.63 24.09
CA GLU A 78 3.63 -4.05 25.40
C GLU A 78 2.40 -3.54 26.18
N ALA A 79 1.21 -3.49 25.58
CA ALA A 79 0.04 -2.86 26.16
C ALA A 79 -0.58 -3.70 27.29
N ASP A 80 -1.05 -3.03 28.34
CA ASP A 80 -1.89 -3.68 29.35
C ASP A 80 -3.37 -3.76 28.89
N ILE A 81 -3.77 -2.86 27.99
CA ILE A 81 -5.11 -2.79 27.39
C ILE A 81 -5.11 -2.01 26.07
N VAL A 82 -5.95 -2.44 25.12
CA VAL A 82 -6.20 -1.76 23.85
C VAL A 82 -7.66 -1.31 23.81
N PHE A 83 -7.93 -0.01 23.65
CA PHE A 83 -9.30 0.50 23.43
C PHE A 83 -9.54 0.84 21.96
N THR A 84 -10.65 0.35 21.43
CA THR A 84 -11.03 0.58 20.02
C THR A 84 -12.45 1.12 19.94
N VAL A 85 -12.83 1.64 18.78
CA VAL A 85 -14.23 2.00 18.50
C VAL A 85 -15.01 0.72 18.27
N GLY A 86 -14.50 -0.20 17.45
CA GLY A 86 -15.19 -1.42 17.03
C GLY A 86 -16.33 -1.12 16.06
N LEU A 87 -17.26 -2.06 15.92
CA LEU A 87 -18.39 -1.97 14.96
C LEU A 87 -17.92 -1.83 13.50
N GLY A 88 -16.77 -2.40 13.16
CA GLY A 88 -16.21 -2.36 11.81
C GLY A 88 -15.42 -1.10 11.46
N LEU A 89 -15.27 -0.12 12.36
CA LEU A 89 -14.53 1.12 12.05
C LEU A 89 -13.07 0.84 11.66
N GLU A 90 -12.38 0.04 12.47
CA GLU A 90 -10.96 -0.28 12.27
C GLU A 90 -10.71 -1.41 11.24
N ALA A 91 -11.74 -1.78 10.46
CA ALA A 91 -11.68 -2.81 9.43
C ALA A 91 -10.90 -4.06 9.87
N ASP A 92 -10.19 -4.70 8.95
CA ASP A 92 -9.43 -5.92 9.23
C ASP A 92 -8.01 -5.62 9.77
N TRP A 93 -7.46 -4.42 9.51
CA TRP A 93 -6.08 -4.08 9.93
C TRP A 93 -5.86 -4.21 11.45
N LEU A 94 -6.90 -3.95 12.26
CA LEU A 94 -6.80 -4.11 13.70
C LEU A 94 -6.73 -5.58 14.11
N HIS A 95 -7.46 -6.45 13.42
CA HIS A 95 -7.39 -7.89 13.68
C HIS A 95 -5.98 -8.41 13.42
N ASP A 96 -5.40 -8.04 12.29
CA ASP A 96 -4.04 -8.46 11.89
C ASP A 96 -2.98 -7.91 12.82
N LEU A 97 -3.12 -6.64 13.24
CA LEU A 97 -2.22 -6.03 14.21
C LEU A 97 -2.22 -6.75 15.56
N ILE A 98 -3.40 -7.10 16.09
CA ILE A 98 -3.52 -7.82 17.36
C ILE A 98 -2.93 -9.24 17.24
N HIS A 99 -3.20 -9.91 16.11
CA HIS A 99 -2.66 -11.23 15.79
C HIS A 99 -1.13 -11.21 15.69
N ASN A 100 -0.57 -10.26 14.93
CA ASN A 100 0.86 -10.10 14.71
C ASN A 100 1.62 -9.71 15.97
N ALA A 101 1.00 -8.93 16.87
CA ALA A 101 1.56 -8.61 18.18
C ALA A 101 1.54 -9.81 19.16
N SER A 102 0.93 -10.95 18.79
CA SER A 102 0.68 -12.08 19.69
C SER A 102 0.00 -11.67 21.00
N ALA A 103 -0.76 -10.56 20.96
CA ALA A 103 -1.43 -10.01 22.12
C ALA A 103 -2.66 -10.86 22.46
N ASP A 104 -2.97 -10.99 23.74
CA ASP A 104 -4.18 -11.69 24.18
C ASP A 104 -5.40 -10.86 23.78
N GLU A 105 -6.25 -11.37 22.88
CA GLU A 105 -7.47 -10.67 22.43
C GLU A 105 -8.36 -10.18 23.60
N SER A 106 -8.27 -10.80 24.78
CA SER A 106 -9.00 -10.36 25.97
C SER A 106 -8.55 -8.99 26.53
N VAL A 107 -7.42 -8.46 26.04
CA VAL A 107 -6.95 -7.10 26.36
C VAL A 107 -7.51 -6.05 25.40
N VAL A 108 -8.22 -6.45 24.34
CA VAL A 108 -8.88 -5.54 23.39
C VAL A 108 -10.31 -5.25 23.84
N VAL A 109 -10.69 -3.97 23.85
CA VAL A 109 -12.02 -3.52 24.26
C VAL A 109 -12.60 -2.59 23.21
N ALA A 110 -13.57 -3.12 22.45
CA ALA A 110 -14.41 -2.35 21.53
C ALA A 110 -15.47 -1.55 22.30
N LEU A 111 -15.32 -0.22 22.32
CA LEU A 111 -16.20 0.66 23.08
C LEU A 111 -17.62 0.72 22.49
N GLY A 112 -17.74 0.66 21.16
CA GLY A 112 -19.00 0.76 20.42
C GLY A 112 -20.00 -0.35 20.75
N GLU A 113 -19.54 -1.54 21.12
CA GLU A 113 -20.43 -2.65 21.53
C GLU A 113 -21.23 -2.34 22.81
N SER A 114 -20.69 -1.46 23.65
CA SER A 114 -21.32 -1.08 24.93
C SER A 114 -22.38 0.01 24.77
N VAL A 115 -22.40 0.76 23.66
CA VAL A 115 -23.14 2.03 23.55
C VAL A 115 -24.55 1.90 22.96
N ASN A 116 -25.01 0.66 22.72
CA ASN A 116 -26.26 0.37 22.01
C ASN A 116 -26.28 1.08 20.64
N PRO A 117 -25.48 0.56 19.68
CA PRO A 117 -25.28 1.18 18.38
C PRO A 117 -26.56 1.25 17.56
N LEU A 118 -26.57 2.17 16.59
CA LEU A 118 -27.62 2.27 15.58
C LEU A 118 -27.34 1.34 14.42
N GLU A 119 -28.39 0.96 13.70
CA GLU A 119 -28.23 0.36 12.38
C GLU A 119 -28.14 1.48 11.33
N PHE A 120 -27.42 1.27 10.23
CA PHE A 120 -27.40 2.20 9.10
C PHE A 120 -28.80 2.42 8.54
N SER A 121 -29.07 3.64 8.10
CA SER A 121 -30.37 3.98 7.52
C SER A 121 -30.40 3.64 6.03
N GLY A 122 -30.96 2.48 5.66
CA GLY A 122 -31.23 2.14 4.25
C GLY A 122 -32.22 3.11 3.61
N ALA A 123 -31.70 4.14 2.92
CA ALA A 123 -32.48 5.09 2.14
C ALA A 123 -32.47 4.67 0.67
N ASP A 124 -33.50 3.93 0.25
CA ASP A 124 -33.85 3.69 -1.16
C ASP A 124 -35.01 4.64 -1.54
N PRO A 125 -34.80 5.68 -2.36
CA PRO A 125 -35.89 6.53 -2.85
C PRO A 125 -36.45 6.14 -4.22
N HIS A 126 -36.03 5.05 -4.87
CA HIS A 126 -36.52 4.70 -6.21
C HIS A 126 -36.90 3.23 -6.36
N GLY A 127 -38.13 2.93 -5.94
CA GLY A 127 -38.76 1.64 -6.17
C GLY A 127 -38.91 1.29 -7.66
N HIS A 128 -38.11 0.32 -8.10
CA HIS A 128 -38.46 -0.54 -9.22
C HIS A 128 -38.69 -1.96 -8.71
N GLN A 129 -39.88 -2.48 -9.07
CA GLN A 129 -40.32 -3.83 -8.74
C GLN A 129 -39.49 -4.83 -9.53
N ASP A 130 -38.81 -5.72 -8.81
CA ASP A 130 -38.20 -6.92 -9.37
C ASP A 130 -39.27 -7.83 -9.97
N GLU A 131 -39.35 -7.82 -11.30
CA GLU A 131 -39.81 -9.00 -12.03
C GLU A 131 -38.60 -9.89 -12.25
N HIS A 132 -38.55 -10.99 -11.48
CA HIS A 132 -37.65 -12.11 -11.67
C HIS A 132 -37.72 -12.59 -13.13
N ASP A 133 -36.60 -12.48 -13.84
CA ASP A 133 -36.27 -13.40 -14.92
C ASP A 133 -34.90 -14.03 -14.61
N GLU A 134 -34.94 -15.36 -14.45
CA GLU A 134 -33.77 -16.24 -14.48
C GLU A 134 -33.00 -15.98 -15.78
N ASP A 135 -31.70 -15.70 -15.71
CA ASP A 135 -30.67 -16.17 -16.65
C ASP A 135 -29.28 -15.63 -16.29
N GLY A 136 -28.33 -16.54 -16.04
CA GLY A 136 -26.89 -16.28 -16.10
C GLY A 136 -26.21 -15.90 -14.78
N GLN A 137 -25.72 -16.90 -14.06
CA GLN A 137 -24.59 -16.69 -13.16
C GLN A 137 -23.40 -16.19 -14.00
N MET A 138 -23.06 -14.92 -13.89
CA MET A 138 -21.73 -14.42 -14.27
C MET A 138 -20.78 -14.80 -13.13
N SER A 139 -19.78 -15.60 -13.46
CA SER A 139 -18.70 -15.98 -12.54
C SER A 139 -17.82 -14.77 -12.22
N MET A 140 -17.22 -14.76 -11.02
CA MET A 140 -16.19 -13.82 -10.52
C MET A 140 -14.89 -13.74 -11.37
N HIS A 141 -14.89 -14.15 -12.64
CA HIS A 141 -13.73 -14.15 -13.54
C HIS A 141 -13.67 -12.92 -14.47
N ASP A 142 -14.57 -11.94 -14.30
CA ASP A 142 -14.75 -10.82 -15.24
C ASP A 142 -14.39 -9.44 -14.65
N GLU A 143 -13.44 -9.37 -13.72
CA GLU A 143 -12.67 -8.12 -13.56
C GLU A 143 -11.75 -7.97 -14.77
N MET A 144 -12.15 -7.13 -15.70
CA MET A 144 -11.43 -6.90 -16.95
C MET A 144 -10.10 -6.18 -16.67
N ILE A 145 -8.98 -6.86 -16.95
CA ILE A 145 -7.64 -6.28 -16.80
C ILE A 145 -7.44 -5.24 -17.91
N MET A 146 -7.50 -3.96 -17.53
CA MET A 146 -7.27 -2.85 -18.46
C MET A 146 -5.78 -2.66 -18.73
N GLY A 147 -5.26 -3.41 -19.69
CA GLY A 147 -3.86 -3.31 -20.07
C GLY A 147 -3.47 -4.12 -21.29
N ARG A 148 -2.16 -4.13 -21.54
CA ARG A 148 -1.50 -4.77 -22.68
C ARG A 148 -0.26 -5.49 -22.21
N LEU A 149 0.03 -6.64 -22.83
CA LEU A 149 1.29 -7.35 -22.63
C LEU A 149 2.23 -7.08 -23.79
N LEU A 150 3.43 -6.61 -23.48
CA LEU A 150 4.52 -6.47 -24.44
C LEU A 150 5.40 -7.71 -24.38
N VAL A 151 5.43 -8.47 -25.46
CA VAL A 151 6.07 -9.78 -25.52
C VAL A 151 7.24 -9.75 -26.50
N GLY A 152 8.46 -9.79 -25.98
CA GLY A 152 9.70 -9.87 -26.74
C GLY A 152 10.02 -11.28 -27.21
N ASP A 153 10.46 -11.40 -28.46
CA ASP A 153 10.91 -12.66 -29.04
C ASP A 153 12.33 -13.02 -28.57
N GLY A 154 12.55 -14.30 -28.24
CA GLY A 154 13.82 -14.82 -27.75
C GLY A 154 14.88 -15.08 -28.84
N GLU A 155 14.45 -15.21 -30.09
CA GLU A 155 15.27 -15.51 -31.26
C GLU A 155 15.39 -14.30 -32.20
N GLU A 156 14.31 -13.55 -32.38
CA GLU A 156 14.19 -12.39 -33.27
C GLU A 156 14.25 -11.06 -32.49
N GLY A 157 14.58 -9.97 -33.21
CA GLY A 157 14.54 -8.62 -32.66
C GLY A 157 13.16 -7.99 -32.75
N SER A 158 12.12 -8.72 -32.34
CA SER A 158 10.73 -8.28 -32.48
C SER A 158 9.99 -8.27 -31.16
N LEU A 159 8.97 -7.41 -31.08
CA LEU A 159 8.04 -7.32 -29.95
C LEU A 159 6.60 -7.38 -30.44
N SER A 160 5.83 -8.28 -29.85
CA SER A 160 4.38 -8.45 -30.07
C SER A 160 3.61 -7.77 -28.92
N VAL A 161 2.38 -7.35 -29.19
CA VAL A 161 1.48 -6.78 -28.18
C VAL A 161 0.25 -7.67 -28.08
N ILE A 162 -0.16 -8.00 -26.86
CA ILE A 162 -1.45 -8.63 -26.57
C ILE A 162 -2.30 -7.58 -25.88
N ASP A 163 -3.47 -7.28 -26.44
CA ASP A 163 -4.45 -6.40 -25.84
C ASP A 163 -5.40 -7.22 -24.97
N LEU A 164 -5.40 -6.99 -23.65
CA LEU A 164 -6.08 -7.88 -22.69
C LEU A 164 -7.59 -7.67 -22.66
N GLU A 165 -8.06 -6.47 -23.02
CA GLU A 165 -9.49 -6.18 -23.12
C GLU A 165 -10.11 -6.89 -24.33
N SER A 166 -9.47 -6.80 -25.49
CA SER A 166 -9.97 -7.42 -26.73
C SER A 166 -9.55 -8.89 -26.90
N GLY A 167 -8.52 -9.33 -26.19
CA GLY A 167 -7.84 -10.62 -26.39
C GLY A 167 -7.07 -10.71 -27.71
N GLU A 168 -6.91 -9.60 -28.45
CA GLU A 168 -6.25 -9.60 -29.75
C GLU A 168 -4.71 -9.53 -29.62
N VAL A 169 -4.02 -10.41 -30.36
CA VAL A 169 -2.57 -10.34 -30.53
C VAL A 169 -2.25 -9.52 -31.78
N SER A 170 -1.41 -8.50 -31.64
CA SER A 170 -1.02 -7.58 -32.71
C SER A 170 -0.50 -8.32 -33.94
N GLN A 171 -1.10 -8.06 -35.11
CA GLN A 171 -0.65 -8.68 -36.38
C GLN A 171 0.71 -8.17 -36.86
N SER A 172 1.07 -6.95 -36.49
CA SER A 172 2.37 -6.34 -36.80
C SER A 172 3.23 -6.27 -35.56
N ARG A 173 4.48 -6.76 -35.67
CA ARG A 173 5.47 -6.74 -34.60
C ARG A 173 6.37 -5.50 -34.69
N TYR A 174 6.75 -4.94 -33.54
CA TYR A 174 7.70 -3.84 -33.45
C TYR A 174 9.13 -4.32 -33.65
N ASP A 175 9.91 -3.63 -34.49
CA ASP A 175 11.33 -3.92 -34.68
C ASP A 175 12.17 -3.27 -33.58
N LEU A 176 12.89 -4.11 -32.84
CA LEU A 176 13.85 -3.73 -31.81
C LEU A 176 15.30 -3.73 -32.32
N GLY A 177 15.54 -4.21 -33.55
CA GLY A 177 16.85 -4.33 -34.19
C GLY A 177 17.66 -5.56 -33.75
N SER A 178 17.54 -5.96 -32.48
CA SER A 178 17.98 -7.25 -31.94
C SER A 178 17.02 -7.68 -30.84
N ARG A 179 17.10 -8.95 -30.41
CA ARG A 179 16.33 -9.44 -29.27
C ARG A 179 16.49 -8.51 -28.06
N ALA A 180 15.40 -8.29 -27.34
CA ALA A 180 15.46 -7.60 -26.06
C ALA A 180 16.14 -8.51 -25.03
N GLY A 181 17.18 -8.00 -24.36
CA GLY A 181 17.73 -8.68 -23.19
C GLY A 181 16.74 -8.64 -22.02
N ARG A 182 15.94 -7.58 -21.94
CA ARG A 182 15.07 -7.21 -20.83
C ARG A 182 13.91 -6.33 -21.35
N ILE A 183 12.71 -6.54 -20.80
CA ILE A 183 11.56 -5.64 -20.94
C ILE A 183 11.04 -5.38 -19.53
N TYR A 184 10.81 -4.12 -19.16
CA TYR A 184 10.26 -3.72 -17.87
C TYR A 184 9.10 -2.76 -18.07
N SER A 185 8.13 -2.85 -17.19
CA SER A 185 7.09 -1.85 -17.00
C SER A 185 7.64 -0.68 -16.18
N SER A 186 7.11 0.52 -16.42
CA SER A 186 7.22 1.64 -15.47
C SER A 186 6.47 1.33 -14.18
N THR A 187 6.80 2.07 -13.11
CA THR A 187 6.09 1.96 -11.83
C THR A 187 4.62 2.32 -11.98
N ASN A 188 4.33 3.39 -12.74
CA ASN A 188 2.96 3.84 -13.02
C ASN A 188 2.23 3.01 -14.09
N GLY A 189 2.83 1.93 -14.60
CA GLY A 189 2.24 1.03 -15.60
C GLY A 189 2.04 1.61 -17.00
N ARG A 190 2.20 2.92 -17.21
CA ARG A 190 1.99 3.56 -18.50
C ARG A 190 3.05 3.20 -19.54
N TYR A 191 4.32 3.09 -19.14
CA TYR A 191 5.45 2.93 -20.04
C TYR A 191 6.06 1.54 -19.96
N ALA A 192 6.72 1.13 -21.04
CA ALA A 192 7.59 -0.04 -21.04
C ALA A 192 8.92 0.22 -21.74
N PHE A 193 9.97 -0.33 -21.17
CA PHE A 193 11.35 -0.18 -21.61
C PHE A 193 11.86 -1.49 -22.16
N ALA A 194 12.27 -1.53 -23.44
CA ALA A 194 12.87 -2.70 -24.07
C ALA A 194 14.36 -2.44 -24.37
N VAL A 195 15.25 -3.16 -23.68
CA VAL A 195 16.70 -2.96 -23.79
C VAL A 195 17.33 -4.02 -24.69
N SER A 196 18.02 -3.57 -25.75
CA SER A 196 18.67 -4.41 -26.74
C SER A 196 20.18 -4.16 -26.76
N SER A 197 20.90 -4.86 -25.86
CA SER A 197 22.35 -4.70 -25.67
C SER A 197 23.16 -4.93 -26.94
N ASP A 198 22.79 -5.93 -27.75
CA ASP A 198 23.51 -6.29 -28.98
C ASP A 198 23.29 -5.26 -30.11
N ALA A 199 22.16 -4.55 -30.08
CA ALA A 199 21.84 -3.46 -31.01
C ALA A 199 22.26 -2.07 -30.48
N ASN A 200 22.85 -1.98 -29.28
CA ASN A 200 23.26 -0.70 -28.68
C ASN A 200 22.12 0.31 -28.54
N THR A 201 20.92 -0.17 -28.22
CA THR A 201 19.72 0.67 -28.14
C THR A 201 18.81 0.19 -27.01
N ALA A 202 18.10 1.13 -26.40
CA ALA A 202 16.86 0.85 -25.68
C ALA A 202 15.71 1.52 -26.43
N HIS A 203 14.51 0.99 -26.27
CA HIS A 203 13.28 1.54 -26.84
C HIS A 203 12.29 1.79 -25.69
N LEU A 204 11.55 2.88 -25.79
CA LEU A 204 10.51 3.24 -24.84
C LEU A 204 9.15 3.16 -25.55
N PHE A 205 8.20 2.54 -24.91
CA PHE A 205 6.83 2.40 -25.39
C PHE A 205 5.90 3.12 -24.40
N ASP A 206 5.00 3.95 -24.93
CA ASP A 206 3.82 4.39 -24.21
C ASP A 206 2.73 3.34 -24.46
N GLY A 207 2.25 2.74 -23.38
CA GLY A 207 1.22 1.72 -23.37
C GLY A 207 -0.09 2.21 -23.95
N GLY A 208 -0.35 3.52 -23.96
CA GLY A 208 -1.58 4.12 -24.48
C GLY A 208 -2.81 3.80 -23.62
N LEU A 209 -2.60 3.41 -22.36
CA LEU A 209 -3.64 3.14 -21.37
C LEU A 209 -3.19 3.76 -20.05
N PHE A 210 -3.77 4.89 -19.67
CA PHE A 210 -3.43 5.59 -18.43
C PHE A 210 -4.56 6.51 -17.97
N MET A 211 -4.51 6.91 -16.70
CA MET A 211 -5.43 7.88 -16.11
C MET A 211 -4.85 9.29 -16.24
N GLU A 212 -5.57 10.22 -16.86
CA GLU A 212 -5.17 11.62 -17.00
C GLU A 212 -5.92 12.51 -16.00
N PRO A 213 -5.22 13.29 -15.14
CA PRO A 213 -5.89 14.17 -14.19
C PRO A 213 -6.58 15.34 -14.89
N HIS A 214 -7.91 15.41 -14.77
CA HIS A 214 -8.76 16.47 -15.30
C HIS A 214 -9.40 17.30 -14.18
N GLY A 215 -8.54 17.78 -13.28
CA GLY A 215 -8.87 18.75 -12.23
C GLY A 215 -9.44 18.12 -10.96
N ASP A 216 -10.61 17.50 -11.05
CA ASP A 216 -11.34 16.86 -9.93
C ASP A 216 -11.69 15.39 -10.16
N HIS A 217 -11.32 14.83 -11.32
CA HIS A 217 -11.42 13.41 -11.67
C HIS A 217 -10.21 13.03 -12.53
N PHE A 218 -10.06 11.74 -12.83
CA PHE A 218 -9.17 11.25 -13.86
C PHE A 218 -9.98 10.73 -15.04
N ASP A 219 -9.61 11.12 -16.26
CA ASP A 219 -10.14 10.53 -17.48
C ASP A 219 -9.30 9.32 -17.87
N LEU A 220 -9.96 8.19 -18.15
CA LEU A 220 -9.29 7.06 -18.79
C LEU A 220 -8.91 7.46 -20.21
N VAL A 221 -7.61 7.45 -20.50
CA VAL A 221 -7.07 7.65 -21.84
C VAL A 221 -6.79 6.28 -22.44
N GLU A 222 -7.46 6.00 -23.56
CA GLU A 222 -7.22 4.83 -24.39
C GLU A 222 -6.77 5.25 -25.80
N GLU A 223 -5.51 4.98 -26.09
CA GLU A 223 -4.85 5.25 -27.36
C GLU A 223 -4.11 3.99 -27.83
N ASP A 224 -3.71 3.98 -29.10
CA ASP A 224 -2.84 2.92 -29.63
C ASP A 224 -1.47 2.97 -28.94
N ILE A 225 -0.92 1.80 -28.62
CA ILE A 225 0.46 1.70 -28.12
C ILE A 225 1.45 2.38 -29.08
N LEU A 226 2.33 3.21 -28.53
CA LEU A 226 3.26 4.03 -29.30
C LEU A 226 4.71 3.78 -28.89
N LYS A 227 5.56 3.44 -29.87
CA LYS A 227 7.02 3.46 -29.68
C LYS A 227 7.52 4.91 -29.72
N LEU A 228 7.90 5.46 -28.55
CA LEU A 228 8.31 6.85 -28.42
C LEU A 228 9.65 7.12 -29.13
N PRO A 229 9.82 8.28 -29.79
CA PRO A 229 11.01 8.63 -30.57
C PRO A 229 12.17 9.16 -29.70
N LEU A 230 12.36 8.61 -28.50
CA LEU A 230 13.42 9.02 -27.57
C LEU A 230 14.74 8.32 -27.91
N ASP A 231 15.84 9.07 -28.06
CA ASP A 231 17.15 8.49 -28.35
C ASP A 231 17.81 7.93 -27.09
N LEU A 232 17.61 6.63 -26.87
CA LEU A 232 18.25 5.84 -25.82
C LEU A 232 19.36 4.95 -26.38
N SER A 233 19.97 5.34 -27.51
CA SER A 233 21.11 4.63 -28.07
C SER A 233 22.37 4.87 -27.24
N GLY A 234 23.22 3.86 -27.13
CA GLY A 234 24.48 3.97 -26.41
C GLY A 234 25.27 2.67 -26.40
N ASP A 235 26.52 2.72 -25.92
CA ASP A 235 27.41 1.56 -25.97
C ASP A 235 26.99 0.51 -24.93
N ARG A 236 26.32 -0.54 -25.42
CA ARG A 236 25.91 -1.73 -24.67
C ARG A 236 25.05 -1.40 -23.44
N PRO A 237 23.79 -0.95 -23.60
CA PRO A 237 22.84 -0.85 -22.48
C PRO A 237 22.56 -2.26 -21.93
N VAL A 238 22.64 -2.45 -20.61
CA VAL A 238 22.46 -3.78 -20.00
C VAL A 238 21.54 -3.74 -18.80
N HIS A 239 21.94 -3.03 -17.75
CA HIS A 239 21.16 -2.95 -16.52
C HIS A 239 20.12 -1.86 -16.65
N LEU A 240 18.87 -2.24 -16.42
CA LEU A 240 17.71 -1.37 -16.35
C LEU A 240 17.05 -1.64 -15.01
N TYR A 241 16.79 -0.58 -14.29
CA TYR A 241 16.05 -0.60 -13.04
C TYR A 241 14.91 0.40 -13.11
N VAL A 242 13.77 0.05 -12.52
CA VAL A 242 12.58 0.89 -12.42
C VAL A 242 12.15 0.86 -10.96
N GLY A 243 11.90 2.03 -10.37
CA GLY A 243 11.40 2.15 -9.00
C GLY A 243 11.11 3.61 -8.62
N GLY A 244 10.05 3.83 -7.85
CA GLY A 244 9.49 5.17 -7.63
C GLY A 244 9.13 5.81 -8.96
N GLU A 245 9.37 7.11 -9.12
CA GLU A 245 9.13 7.82 -10.39
C GLU A 245 10.26 7.66 -11.44
N TRP A 246 11.25 6.81 -11.18
CA TRP A 246 12.49 6.77 -11.95
C TRP A 246 12.73 5.42 -12.65
N ALA A 247 13.22 5.52 -13.89
CA ALA A 247 13.87 4.42 -14.58
C ALA A 247 15.33 4.79 -14.91
N THR A 248 16.24 3.85 -14.71
CA THR A 248 17.67 4.04 -15.00
C THR A 248 18.15 3.02 -16.03
N ILE A 249 19.01 3.44 -16.96
CA ILE A 249 19.65 2.54 -17.93
C ILE A 249 21.16 2.72 -17.82
N PHE A 250 21.87 1.64 -17.47
CA PHE A 250 23.32 1.59 -17.40
C PHE A 250 23.93 1.06 -18.71
N TYR A 251 24.85 1.83 -19.29
CA TYR A 251 25.54 1.53 -20.54
C TYR A 251 26.95 1.03 -20.26
N ASP A 252 27.12 -0.29 -20.18
CA ASP A 252 28.36 -0.95 -19.74
C ASP A 252 29.63 -0.44 -20.46
N GLY A 253 29.51 -0.22 -21.77
CA GLY A 253 30.65 0.13 -22.61
C GLY A 253 31.18 1.54 -22.38
N SER A 254 30.30 2.46 -22.00
CA SER A 254 30.64 3.88 -21.78
C SER A 254 30.67 4.29 -20.31
N GLY A 255 29.93 3.58 -19.46
CA GLY A 255 29.66 3.97 -18.07
C GLY A 255 28.64 5.10 -17.94
N GLU A 256 27.95 5.43 -19.03
CA GLU A 256 26.83 6.35 -18.96
C GLU A 256 25.65 5.68 -18.24
N VAL A 257 24.97 6.48 -17.43
CA VAL A 257 23.69 6.16 -16.80
C VAL A 257 22.70 7.19 -17.31
N VAL A 258 21.61 6.72 -17.90
CA VAL A 258 20.49 7.55 -18.31
C VAL A 258 19.41 7.42 -17.25
N PHE A 259 18.94 8.54 -16.73
CA PHE A 259 17.87 8.63 -15.72
C PHE A 259 16.64 9.23 -16.41
N LEU A 260 15.53 8.51 -16.35
CA LEU A 260 14.25 8.93 -16.87
C LEU A 260 13.29 9.10 -15.70
N ASN A 261 12.67 10.27 -15.58
CA ASN A 261 11.58 10.52 -14.65
C ASN A 261 10.27 10.39 -15.42
N GLU A 262 9.37 9.53 -14.92
CA GLU A 262 8.13 9.19 -15.60
C GLU A 262 7.14 10.35 -15.62
N HIS A 263 7.08 11.14 -14.54
CA HIS A 263 6.22 12.31 -14.43
C HIS A 263 6.66 13.41 -15.42
N GLU A 264 7.95 13.74 -15.44
CA GLU A 264 8.50 14.73 -16.38
C GLU A 264 8.34 14.30 -17.84
N LEU A 265 8.48 13.00 -18.12
CA LEU A 265 8.24 12.44 -19.46
C LEU A 265 6.78 12.65 -19.89
N ALA A 266 5.83 12.37 -19.00
CA ALA A 266 4.40 12.56 -19.28
C ALA A 266 4.05 14.04 -19.51
N GLU A 267 4.62 14.95 -18.71
CA GLU A 267 4.37 16.40 -18.85
C GLU A 267 4.99 17.02 -20.10
N GLN A 268 6.22 16.62 -20.45
CA GLN A 268 7.00 17.26 -21.51
C GLN A 268 6.84 16.60 -22.88
N GLY A 269 6.42 15.33 -22.92
CA GLY A 269 6.23 14.55 -24.15
C GLY A 269 7.47 14.58 -25.05
N ASP A 270 7.30 14.96 -26.32
CA ASP A 270 8.37 15.06 -27.32
C ASP A 270 9.54 16.00 -26.93
N ALA A 271 9.31 16.92 -25.98
CA ALA A 271 10.35 17.84 -25.51
C ALA A 271 11.22 17.25 -24.39
N TYR A 272 10.83 16.10 -23.82
CA TYR A 272 11.53 15.46 -22.72
C TYR A 272 12.96 15.09 -23.10
N ALA A 273 13.89 15.35 -22.17
CA ALA A 273 15.28 14.98 -22.32
C ALA A 273 15.79 14.34 -21.01
N PRO A 274 16.23 13.08 -21.03
CA PRO A 274 16.63 12.40 -19.81
C PRO A 274 17.96 12.95 -19.28
N VAL A 275 18.13 12.87 -17.96
CA VAL A 275 19.39 13.21 -17.30
C VAL A 275 20.42 12.13 -17.62
N ARG A 276 21.68 12.53 -17.83
CA ARG A 276 22.77 11.61 -18.14
C ARG A 276 23.96 11.88 -17.24
N MET A 277 24.47 10.83 -16.61
CA MET A 277 25.68 10.85 -15.79
C MET A 277 26.68 9.83 -16.31
N ASN A 278 27.98 10.08 -16.18
CA ASN A 278 28.98 9.08 -16.51
C ASN A 278 29.79 8.71 -15.27
N VAL A 279 29.72 7.44 -14.88
CA VAL A 279 30.46 6.87 -13.73
C VAL A 279 31.67 6.02 -14.19
N GLY A 280 31.98 6.06 -15.48
CA GLY A 280 33.05 5.30 -16.11
C GLY A 280 32.63 3.88 -16.48
N PRO A 281 33.22 3.31 -17.55
CA PRO A 281 32.77 2.04 -18.11
C PRO A 281 32.94 0.92 -17.08
N GLN A 282 31.93 0.08 -16.94
CA GLN A 282 31.89 -1.06 -16.01
C GLN A 282 30.62 -1.87 -16.28
N HIS A 283 30.55 -3.11 -15.80
CA HIS A 283 29.28 -3.83 -15.73
C HIS A 283 28.53 -3.46 -14.46
N GLY A 284 28.01 -2.23 -14.43
CA GLY A 284 27.49 -1.58 -13.24
C GLY A 284 25.97 -1.45 -13.23
N ALA A 285 25.46 -0.92 -12.13
CA ALA A 285 24.05 -0.61 -11.94
C ALA A 285 23.90 0.78 -11.32
N ALA A 286 22.69 1.32 -11.43
CA ALA A 286 22.24 2.54 -10.78
C ALA A 286 20.78 2.33 -10.36
N VAL A 287 20.46 2.48 -9.08
CA VAL A 287 19.10 2.31 -8.56
C VAL A 287 18.63 3.60 -7.88
N PRO A 288 17.37 4.02 -8.09
CA PRO A 288 16.78 5.14 -7.39
C PRO A 288 16.61 4.82 -5.90
N LEU A 289 16.77 5.88 -5.11
CA LEU A 289 16.45 5.99 -3.69
C LEU A 289 15.46 7.14 -3.52
N GLU A 290 15.08 7.46 -2.27
CA GLU A 290 14.12 8.51 -1.94
C GLU A 290 14.47 9.87 -2.59
N GLY A 291 13.48 10.46 -3.28
CA GLY A 291 13.62 11.73 -4.00
C GLY A 291 14.54 11.63 -5.22
N ASP A 292 15.56 12.50 -5.26
CA ASP A 292 16.53 12.62 -6.37
C ASP A 292 17.87 11.91 -6.07
N LEU A 293 17.85 10.93 -5.16
CA LEU A 293 19.03 10.18 -4.76
C LEU A 293 19.14 8.86 -5.53
N PHE A 294 20.37 8.46 -5.81
CA PHE A 294 20.65 7.23 -6.54
C PHE A 294 21.86 6.51 -5.96
N ALA A 295 21.76 5.19 -5.80
CA ALA A 295 22.91 4.36 -5.52
C ALA A 295 23.53 3.87 -6.84
N THR A 296 24.80 4.21 -7.07
CA THR A 296 25.55 3.84 -8.29
C THR A 296 26.76 3.00 -7.94
N THR A 297 27.09 2.05 -8.80
CA THR A 297 28.24 1.15 -8.55
C THR A 297 29.61 1.81 -8.74
N ILE A 298 30.60 1.42 -7.92
CA ILE A 298 31.99 1.89 -7.97
C ILE A 298 32.83 1.01 -8.90
N LYS A 299 33.34 1.61 -9.98
CA LYS A 299 34.19 0.92 -10.96
C LYS A 299 35.48 0.40 -10.36
N HIS A 300 35.83 -0.85 -10.68
CA HIS A 300 37.12 -1.42 -10.35
C HIS A 300 38.28 -0.64 -11.01
N PRO A 301 39.35 -0.27 -10.26
CA PRO A 301 40.41 0.61 -10.75
C PRO A 301 41.21 0.06 -11.94
N GLU A 302 41.29 -1.27 -12.08
CA GLU A 302 41.96 -1.92 -13.22
C GLU A 302 41.13 -1.97 -14.51
N TYR A 303 39.82 -1.65 -14.48
CA TYR A 303 38.96 -1.67 -15.67
C TYR A 303 38.95 -0.29 -16.37
N PRO A 304 39.01 -0.22 -17.72
CA PRO A 304 38.88 -1.30 -18.72
C PRO A 304 40.19 -2.06 -19.07
N GLY A 305 41.30 -1.78 -18.39
CA GLY A 305 42.60 -2.40 -18.67
C GLY A 305 42.67 -3.91 -18.38
N ASN A 306 41.83 -4.39 -17.45
CA ASN A 306 41.68 -5.79 -17.09
C ASN A 306 40.22 -6.24 -17.28
N PRO A 307 39.91 -7.06 -18.31
CA PRO A 307 38.54 -7.54 -18.55
C PRO A 307 37.94 -8.38 -17.41
N ASP A 308 38.77 -9.05 -16.60
CA ASP A 308 38.31 -9.83 -15.45
C ASP A 308 37.83 -8.91 -14.30
N ALA A 309 38.27 -7.65 -14.32
CA ALA A 309 37.88 -6.60 -13.39
C ALA A 309 36.64 -5.81 -13.83
N ARG A 310 35.85 -6.32 -14.80
CA ARG A 310 34.67 -5.61 -15.32
C ARG A 310 33.58 -5.34 -14.29
N ARG A 311 33.54 -6.10 -13.21
CA ARG A 311 32.51 -5.97 -12.17
C ARG A 311 32.92 -4.91 -11.13
N PRO A 312 31.97 -4.16 -10.56
CA PRO A 312 32.23 -3.15 -9.54
C PRO A 312 32.74 -3.75 -8.21
N ILE A 313 33.24 -2.87 -7.34
CA ILE A 313 33.84 -3.21 -6.03
C ILE A 313 33.08 -2.62 -4.83
N GLY A 314 31.95 -1.97 -5.09
CA GLY A 314 31.18 -1.25 -4.10
C GLY A 314 30.12 -0.36 -4.76
N ALA A 315 29.48 0.48 -3.97
CA ALA A 315 28.47 1.43 -4.43
C ALA A 315 28.55 2.76 -3.66
N GLU A 316 27.98 3.81 -4.25
CA GLU A 316 27.94 5.18 -3.74
C GLU A 316 26.53 5.74 -3.85
N ILE A 317 26.07 6.46 -2.82
CA ILE A 317 24.87 7.30 -2.90
C ILE A 317 25.26 8.64 -3.50
N ARG A 318 24.52 9.07 -4.52
CA ARG A 318 24.75 10.31 -5.27
C ARG A 318 23.45 11.09 -5.48
N ASP A 319 23.60 12.39 -5.69
CA ASP A 319 22.55 13.23 -6.27
C ASP A 319 22.61 13.24 -7.81
N LEU A 320 21.59 13.81 -8.46
CA LEU A 320 21.53 13.96 -9.93
C LEU A 320 22.65 14.84 -10.51
N ASP A 321 23.24 15.74 -9.72
CA ASP A 321 24.40 16.54 -10.11
C ASP A 321 25.72 15.71 -10.13
N GLY A 322 25.67 14.48 -9.60
CA GLY A 322 26.78 13.53 -9.54
C GLY A 322 27.69 13.70 -8.33
N HIS A 323 27.31 14.50 -7.33
CA HIS A 323 28.04 14.58 -6.07
C HIS A 323 27.88 13.27 -5.30
N VAL A 324 29.00 12.75 -4.77
CA VAL A 324 28.99 11.60 -3.87
C VAL A 324 28.66 12.07 -2.47
N LEU A 325 27.60 11.49 -1.90
CA LEU A 325 27.12 11.77 -0.55
C LEU A 325 27.61 10.71 0.42
N HIS A 326 27.62 9.45 -0.02
CA HIS A 326 28.12 8.30 0.74
C HIS A 326 28.81 7.30 -0.18
N SER A 327 29.78 6.56 0.34
CA SER A 327 30.58 5.59 -0.42
C SER A 327 30.86 4.37 0.41
N ALA A 328 30.53 3.20 -0.12
CA ALA A 328 30.76 1.90 0.49
C ALA A 328 31.56 1.00 -0.47
N GLU A 329 32.80 0.69 -0.09
CA GLU A 329 33.67 -0.26 -0.80
C GLU A 329 33.71 -1.60 -0.04
N GLY A 330 34.20 -2.66 -0.68
CA GLY A 330 34.40 -3.97 -0.04
C GLY A 330 33.39 -5.04 -0.46
N CYS A 331 32.62 -4.76 -1.50
CA CYS A 331 31.67 -5.69 -2.12
C CYS A 331 32.21 -6.07 -3.50
N ASP A 332 33.22 -6.95 -3.51
CA ASP A 332 33.93 -7.34 -4.72
C ASP A 332 33.03 -8.13 -5.69
N SER A 333 33.21 -7.90 -7.00
CA SER A 333 32.47 -8.62 -8.04
C SER A 333 30.95 -8.38 -7.95
N LEU A 334 30.57 -7.15 -7.59
CA LEU A 334 29.19 -6.72 -7.40
C LEU A 334 28.33 -7.02 -8.64
N HIS A 335 27.17 -7.61 -8.41
CA HIS A 335 26.21 -8.01 -9.43
C HIS A 335 24.83 -8.28 -8.83
N GLY A 336 23.79 -7.73 -9.46
CA GLY A 336 22.43 -7.75 -8.95
C GLY A 336 22.17 -6.54 -8.06
N ASP A 337 21.01 -5.94 -8.25
CA ASP A 337 20.63 -4.64 -7.71
C ASP A 337 19.13 -4.64 -7.39
N ALA A 338 18.78 -4.06 -6.26
CA ALA A 338 17.41 -3.88 -5.79
C ALA A 338 17.30 -2.61 -4.94
N SER A 339 16.08 -2.11 -4.77
CA SER A 339 15.73 -0.99 -3.93
C SER A 339 14.33 -1.20 -3.35
N ASN A 340 14.09 -0.68 -2.15
CA ASN A 340 12.75 -0.50 -1.57
C ASN A 340 12.45 1.00 -1.34
N GLY A 341 13.13 1.88 -2.09
CA GLY A 341 12.99 3.32 -1.98
C GLY A 341 14.01 3.95 -1.02
N HIS A 342 14.16 3.46 0.21
CA HIS A 342 15.10 4.04 1.19
C HIS A 342 16.42 3.25 1.33
N MET A 343 16.41 1.96 0.98
CA MET A 343 17.60 1.12 0.91
C MET A 343 17.87 0.63 -0.52
N ALA A 344 19.15 0.63 -0.90
CA ALA A 344 19.65 0.01 -2.12
C ALA A 344 20.52 -1.20 -1.76
N VAL A 345 20.22 -2.35 -2.36
CA VAL A 345 20.91 -3.61 -2.08
C VAL A 345 21.62 -4.12 -3.33
N PHE A 346 22.88 -4.49 -3.17
CA PHE A 346 23.70 -5.04 -4.22
C PHE A 346 24.26 -6.40 -3.84
N GLY A 347 24.06 -7.41 -4.68
CA GLY A 347 24.68 -8.71 -4.49
C GLY A 347 26.17 -8.68 -4.80
N CYS A 348 26.99 -9.44 -4.07
CA CYS A 348 28.41 -9.56 -4.39
C CYS A 348 29.05 -10.85 -3.87
N ALA A 349 30.38 -10.88 -3.90
CA ALA A 349 31.16 -11.94 -3.33
C ALA A 349 30.91 -12.07 -1.81
N GLY A 350 30.33 -13.18 -1.38
CA GLY A 350 30.18 -13.50 0.04
C GLY A 350 28.92 -12.98 0.72
N GLY A 351 28.08 -12.19 0.05
CA GLY A 351 26.89 -11.58 0.66
C GLY A 351 26.28 -10.48 -0.18
N VAL A 352 25.60 -9.55 0.47
CA VAL A 352 25.06 -8.32 -0.10
C VAL A 352 25.65 -7.09 0.58
N LEU A 353 25.73 -5.99 -0.16
CA LEU A 353 25.99 -4.66 0.37
C LEU A 353 24.68 -3.86 0.34
N VAL A 354 24.26 -3.36 1.49
CA VAL A 354 23.11 -2.49 1.65
C VAL A 354 23.61 -1.07 1.86
N LEU A 355 23.02 -0.11 1.16
CA LEU A 355 23.20 1.32 1.38
C LEU A 355 21.86 1.92 1.73
N GLU A 356 21.81 2.71 2.78
CA GLU A 356 20.57 3.34 3.25
C GLU A 356 20.69 4.86 3.12
N ALA A 357 19.61 5.49 2.66
CA ALA A 357 19.43 6.93 2.68
C ALA A 357 18.09 7.23 3.37
N HIS A 358 18.14 7.85 4.54
CA HIS A 358 16.93 8.22 5.28
C HIS A 358 17.15 9.54 6.04
N ASP A 359 16.21 10.48 5.93
CA ASP A 359 16.25 11.78 6.62
C ASP A 359 17.57 12.58 6.44
N GLY A 360 18.25 12.38 5.31
CA GLY A 360 19.54 13.00 4.99
C GLY A 360 20.75 12.40 5.74
N GLU A 361 20.56 11.30 6.46
CA GLU A 361 21.62 10.42 6.95
C GLU A 361 21.87 9.28 5.96
N TYR A 362 23.13 8.82 5.91
CA TYR A 362 23.56 7.77 5.00
C TYR A 362 24.36 6.71 5.75
N SER A 363 24.04 5.45 5.49
CA SER A 363 24.68 4.31 6.13
C SER A 363 24.97 3.20 5.11
N ASP A 364 25.84 2.26 5.48
CA ASP A 364 26.05 1.02 4.72
C ASP A 364 26.32 -0.16 5.66
N VAL A 365 25.86 -1.33 5.24
CA VAL A 365 26.11 -2.60 5.95
C VAL A 365 26.37 -3.71 4.92
N PHE A 366 27.36 -4.57 5.21
CA PHE A 366 27.59 -5.79 4.46
C PHE A 366 27.01 -6.97 5.23
N ILE A 367 26.07 -7.69 4.60
CA ILE A 367 25.34 -8.80 5.18
C ILE A 367 25.72 -10.09 4.45
N ALA A 368 26.06 -11.13 5.21
CA ALA A 368 26.47 -12.42 4.67
C ALA A 368 25.71 -13.55 5.36
N PRO A 369 25.41 -14.65 4.65
CA PRO A 369 24.76 -15.78 5.28
C PRO A 369 25.72 -16.51 6.22
N ASP A 370 25.18 -17.09 7.27
CA ASP A 370 25.95 -17.85 8.25
C ASP A 370 26.72 -19.00 7.61
N GLY A 371 28.04 -18.98 7.79
CA GLY A 371 28.93 -20.01 7.25
C GLY A 371 29.07 -19.99 5.72
N ALA A 372 28.90 -18.83 5.07
CA ALA A 372 29.11 -18.64 3.64
C ALA A 372 30.41 -19.31 3.14
N ALA A 373 30.28 -20.11 2.09
CA ALA A 373 31.42 -20.75 1.43
C ALA A 373 32.27 -19.72 0.67
N ASP A 374 33.55 -20.04 0.44
CA ASP A 374 34.48 -19.16 -0.30
C ASP A 374 33.99 -18.81 -1.73
N ASP A 375 33.18 -19.69 -2.33
CA ASP A 375 32.60 -19.54 -3.66
C ASP A 375 31.16 -19.01 -3.66
N PHE A 376 30.65 -18.54 -2.51
CA PHE A 376 29.33 -17.93 -2.41
C PHE A 376 29.20 -16.71 -3.33
N ARG A 377 28.24 -16.76 -4.25
CA ARG A 377 28.00 -15.72 -5.24
C ARG A 377 26.51 -15.58 -5.52
N LEU A 378 26.02 -14.35 -5.36
CA LEU A 378 24.70 -13.95 -5.80
C LEU A 378 24.73 -13.55 -7.28
N THR A 379 23.57 -13.65 -7.91
CA THR A 379 23.36 -13.36 -9.33
C THR A 379 22.32 -12.27 -9.55
N SER A 380 21.32 -12.19 -8.68
CA SER A 380 20.22 -11.23 -8.76
C SER A 380 19.71 -10.94 -7.36
N VAL A 381 19.14 -9.75 -7.18
CA VAL A 381 18.46 -9.32 -5.97
C VAL A 381 17.12 -8.70 -6.39
N TRP A 382 16.10 -8.78 -5.53
CA TRP A 382 14.79 -8.16 -5.70
C TRP A 382 14.38 -7.48 -4.41
N GLY A 383 13.63 -6.40 -4.52
CA GLY A 383 13.04 -5.64 -3.42
C GLY A 383 11.84 -4.85 -3.95
N TYR A 384 10.99 -4.41 -3.03
CA TYR A 384 9.78 -3.65 -3.33
C TYR A 384 9.59 -2.58 -2.24
N PRO A 385 9.08 -1.37 -2.54
CA PRO A 385 8.89 -0.30 -1.55
C PRO A 385 8.12 -0.72 -0.29
N GLY A 386 7.06 -1.53 -0.43
CA GLY A 386 6.28 -2.09 0.68
C GLY A 386 6.95 -3.20 1.49
N LEU A 387 8.15 -3.68 1.09
CA LEU A 387 8.87 -4.75 1.79
C LEU A 387 10.08 -4.22 2.57
N HIS A 388 10.21 -4.66 3.82
CA HIS A 388 11.36 -4.35 4.68
C HIS A 388 12.60 -5.21 4.37
N HIS A 389 12.41 -6.34 3.68
CA HIS A 389 13.46 -7.29 3.35
C HIS A 389 13.64 -7.44 1.84
N PHE A 390 14.68 -8.17 1.44
CA PHE A 390 15.05 -8.38 0.04
C PHE A 390 15.22 -9.86 -0.27
N PHE A 391 15.00 -10.23 -1.53
CA PHE A 391 15.27 -11.58 -2.01
C PHE A 391 16.56 -11.62 -2.80
N ALA A 392 17.43 -12.60 -2.53
CA ALA A 392 18.72 -12.72 -3.20
C ALA A 392 18.93 -14.14 -3.75
N LEU A 393 19.11 -14.24 -5.08
CA LEU A 393 19.33 -15.51 -5.76
C LEU A 393 20.79 -15.66 -6.15
N GLY A 394 21.38 -16.80 -5.79
CA GLY A 394 22.61 -17.29 -6.40
C GLY A 394 22.38 -18.67 -7.02
N SER A 395 22.68 -18.82 -8.32
CA SER A 395 22.36 -20.06 -9.07
C SER A 395 22.94 -21.35 -8.48
N ALA A 396 24.02 -21.26 -7.69
CA ALA A 396 24.67 -22.39 -7.04
C ALA A 396 24.32 -22.54 -5.55
N VAL A 397 23.75 -21.52 -4.93
CA VAL A 397 23.55 -21.45 -3.47
C VAL A 397 22.08 -21.44 -3.07
N GLY A 398 21.18 -20.97 -3.93
CA GLY A 398 19.74 -20.92 -3.67
C GLY A 398 19.19 -19.50 -3.63
N LEU A 399 17.94 -19.41 -3.19
CA LEU A 399 17.23 -18.17 -2.91
C LEU A 399 17.28 -17.90 -1.41
N TYR A 400 17.58 -16.66 -1.05
CA TYR A 400 17.70 -16.19 0.31
C TYR A 400 16.76 -15.00 0.55
N ILE A 401 16.32 -14.86 1.80
CA ILE A 401 15.75 -13.63 2.34
C ILE A 401 16.89 -12.88 3.03
N VAL A 402 16.98 -11.58 2.78
CA VAL A 402 17.96 -10.65 3.36
C VAL A 402 17.18 -9.67 4.20
N GLU A 403 17.47 -9.66 5.50
CA GLU A 403 16.86 -8.80 6.51
C GLU A 403 17.87 -7.72 6.93
N PRO A 404 17.80 -6.50 6.36
CA PRO A 404 18.80 -5.48 6.64
C PRO A 404 18.83 -5.03 8.10
N GLU A 405 17.66 -4.90 8.74
CA GLU A 405 17.54 -4.44 10.13
C GLU A 405 18.16 -5.44 11.13
N ASP A 406 18.00 -6.73 10.88
CA ASP A 406 18.57 -7.81 11.68
C ASP A 406 20.02 -8.15 11.28
N GLU A 407 20.55 -7.49 10.25
CA GLU A 407 21.82 -7.83 9.58
C GLU A 407 21.92 -9.34 9.24
N ALA A 408 20.79 -9.93 8.83
CA ALA A 408 20.64 -11.37 8.65
C ALA A 408 20.37 -11.75 7.18
N MET A 409 20.81 -12.96 6.80
CA MET A 409 20.54 -13.52 5.49
C MET A 409 20.23 -15.01 5.62
N GLU A 410 18.97 -15.35 5.39
CA GLU A 410 18.40 -16.68 5.64
C GLU A 410 18.12 -17.43 4.35
N LEU A 411 18.41 -18.74 4.33
CA LEU A 411 18.18 -19.57 3.16
C LEU A 411 16.71 -19.98 3.05
N MET A 412 16.02 -19.46 2.05
CA MET A 412 14.63 -19.76 1.75
C MET A 412 14.49 -21.03 0.90
N ILE A 413 15.19 -21.09 -0.25
CA ILE A 413 15.12 -22.23 -1.17
C ILE A 413 16.54 -22.70 -1.51
N PRO A 414 16.97 -23.91 -1.05
CA PRO A 414 18.30 -24.43 -1.37
C PRO A 414 18.45 -24.75 -2.87
N ALA A 415 19.60 -24.43 -3.44
CA ALA A 415 19.98 -24.96 -4.75
C ALA A 415 20.68 -26.32 -4.61
N THR A 416 20.21 -27.31 -5.36
CA THR A 416 20.84 -28.64 -5.47
C THR A 416 21.21 -28.94 -6.92
N GLU A 417 21.98 -30.01 -7.15
CA GLU A 417 22.33 -30.44 -8.50
C GLU A 417 21.09 -30.76 -9.36
N SER A 418 20.02 -31.27 -8.75
CA SER A 418 18.82 -31.74 -9.43
C SER A 418 17.66 -30.75 -9.43
N LEU A 419 17.64 -29.80 -8.49
CA LEU A 419 16.53 -28.86 -8.29
C LEU A 419 17.07 -27.54 -7.75
N ARG A 420 16.79 -26.45 -8.45
CA ARG A 420 17.20 -25.10 -8.03
C ARG A 420 16.19 -24.05 -8.54
N PRO A 421 16.02 -22.93 -7.83
CA PRO A 421 15.35 -21.76 -8.37
C PRO A 421 16.15 -21.21 -9.55
N ILE A 422 15.46 -20.83 -10.63
CA ILE A 422 16.11 -20.32 -11.85
C ILE A 422 15.61 -18.94 -12.27
N GLN A 423 14.43 -18.56 -11.82
CA GLN A 423 13.80 -17.26 -12.05
C GLN A 423 12.94 -16.95 -10.84
N VAL A 424 12.98 -15.68 -10.45
CA VAL A 424 12.22 -15.11 -9.36
C VAL A 424 11.58 -13.83 -9.89
N HIS A 425 10.34 -13.57 -9.51
CA HIS A 425 9.59 -12.39 -9.88
C HIS A 425 8.71 -11.99 -8.69
N LEU A 426 8.80 -10.73 -8.27
CA LEU A 426 7.87 -10.16 -7.29
C LEU A 426 6.56 -9.79 -7.99
N GLY A 427 5.45 -10.07 -7.33
CA GLY A 427 4.11 -9.71 -7.77
C GLY A 427 3.92 -8.20 -7.83
N HIS A 428 2.86 -7.79 -8.51
CA HIS A 428 2.36 -6.43 -8.37
C HIS A 428 1.98 -6.18 -6.90
N GLY A 429 2.23 -4.98 -6.36
CA GLY A 429 2.03 -4.68 -4.93
C GLY A 429 3.09 -5.24 -3.98
N GLY A 430 3.98 -6.14 -4.45
CA GLY A 430 5.04 -6.71 -3.61
C GLY A 430 4.57 -7.81 -2.64
N GLU A 431 3.31 -8.22 -2.71
CA GLU A 431 2.63 -9.20 -1.84
C GLU A 431 3.04 -10.65 -2.12
N SER A 432 3.34 -10.93 -3.39
CA SER A 432 3.56 -12.28 -3.90
C SER A 432 4.97 -12.47 -4.45
N LEU A 433 5.52 -13.68 -4.33
CA LEU A 433 6.81 -14.06 -4.90
C LEU A 433 6.69 -15.33 -5.76
N PHE A 434 6.87 -15.16 -7.06
CA PHE A 434 6.84 -16.26 -8.02
C PHE A 434 8.24 -16.81 -8.27
N VAL A 435 8.41 -18.13 -8.10
CA VAL A 435 9.67 -18.82 -8.33
C VAL A 435 9.48 -19.94 -9.33
N VAL A 436 10.16 -19.84 -10.48
CA VAL A 436 10.27 -20.96 -11.42
C VAL A 436 11.45 -21.82 -11.03
N MET A 437 11.20 -23.11 -10.86
CA MET A 437 12.18 -24.13 -10.51
C MET A 437 12.78 -24.78 -11.78
N SER A 438 13.97 -25.37 -11.65
CA SER A 438 14.69 -25.97 -12.79
C SER A 438 13.99 -27.18 -13.43
N ASP A 439 13.04 -27.81 -12.73
CA ASP A 439 12.18 -28.88 -13.25
C ASP A 439 10.90 -28.36 -13.94
N GLY A 440 10.70 -27.05 -13.91
CA GLY A 440 9.56 -26.35 -14.50
C GLY A 440 8.32 -26.29 -13.61
N GLU A 441 8.46 -26.57 -12.33
CA GLU A 441 7.47 -26.18 -11.33
C GLU A 441 7.49 -24.65 -11.15
N LEU A 442 6.32 -24.01 -11.18
CA LEU A 442 6.10 -22.65 -10.70
C LEU A 442 5.61 -22.73 -9.26
N ARG A 443 6.17 -21.92 -8.39
CA ARG A 443 5.80 -21.81 -6.98
C ARG A 443 5.43 -20.37 -6.67
N LEU A 444 4.35 -20.19 -5.95
CA LEU A 444 3.92 -18.92 -5.39
C LEU A 444 4.20 -18.96 -3.89
N TYR A 445 4.92 -17.95 -3.42
CA TYR A 445 5.17 -17.70 -2.01
C TYR A 445 4.53 -16.37 -1.61
N ASP A 446 4.11 -16.26 -0.35
CA ASP A 446 3.89 -14.97 0.29
C ASP A 446 5.24 -14.24 0.38
N ALA A 447 5.27 -12.98 -0.03
CA ALA A 447 6.50 -12.20 -0.09
C ALA A 447 6.84 -11.50 1.24
N HIS A 448 5.96 -11.46 2.24
CA HIS A 448 6.23 -10.91 3.57
C HIS A 448 6.93 -11.91 4.48
N ASP A 449 6.49 -13.17 4.46
CA ASP A 449 7.02 -14.21 5.37
C ASP A 449 7.75 -15.36 4.65
N GLY A 450 7.68 -15.42 3.32
CA GLY A 450 8.32 -16.44 2.50
C GLY A 450 7.66 -17.82 2.56
N SER A 451 6.42 -17.91 3.06
CA SER A 451 5.64 -19.15 3.11
C SER A 451 5.18 -19.59 1.72
N LEU A 452 5.14 -20.90 1.47
CA LEU A 452 4.70 -21.45 0.17
C LEU A 452 3.17 -21.53 0.15
N GLN A 453 2.53 -20.75 -0.72
CA GLN A 453 1.08 -20.69 -0.88
C GLN A 453 0.58 -21.72 -1.91
N ALA A 454 1.17 -21.74 -3.10
CA ALA A 454 0.75 -22.63 -4.19
C ALA A 454 1.92 -23.13 -5.03
N SER A 455 1.73 -24.27 -5.72
CA SER A 455 2.66 -24.70 -6.75
C SER A 455 1.98 -25.46 -7.88
N ARG A 456 2.53 -25.32 -9.09
CA ARG A 456 2.03 -26.00 -10.29
C ARG A 456 3.16 -26.51 -11.14
N SER A 457 3.00 -27.75 -11.58
CA SER A 457 3.95 -28.46 -12.45
C SER A 457 3.29 -28.83 -13.78
N SER A 458 4.10 -29.10 -14.80
CA SER A 458 3.65 -29.68 -16.09
C SER A 458 2.68 -28.83 -16.91
N PHE A 459 2.66 -27.50 -16.72
CA PHE A 459 1.82 -26.58 -17.49
C PHE A 459 2.60 -25.88 -18.63
N LEU A 460 3.93 -25.79 -18.55
CA LEU A 460 4.79 -25.27 -19.63
C LEU A 460 5.26 -26.39 -20.57
N THR A 461 5.31 -26.09 -21.87
CA THR A 461 5.98 -26.97 -22.85
C THR A 461 7.47 -26.70 -22.97
N SER A 462 7.90 -25.48 -22.64
CA SER A 462 9.29 -25.05 -22.70
C SER A 462 10.17 -25.79 -21.70
N PRO A 463 11.29 -26.38 -22.15
CA PRO A 463 12.28 -26.90 -21.23
C PRO A 463 13.00 -25.74 -20.56
N VAL A 464 12.75 -25.62 -19.26
CA VAL A 464 13.14 -24.45 -18.48
C VAL A 464 14.67 -24.31 -18.34
N ASP A 465 15.39 -25.41 -18.54
CA ASP A 465 16.86 -25.48 -18.60
C ASP A 465 17.46 -25.37 -20.03
N ALA A 466 16.67 -25.19 -21.10
CA ALA A 466 17.13 -25.26 -22.51
C ALA A 466 17.85 -24.02 -23.07
N GLY A 467 18.47 -23.21 -22.20
CA GLY A 467 19.15 -21.97 -22.57
C GLY A 467 18.24 -20.75 -22.53
N PHE A 468 18.82 -19.55 -22.60
CA PHE A 468 18.12 -18.30 -22.27
C PHE A 468 16.92 -17.96 -23.18
N TRP A 469 16.84 -18.53 -24.38
CA TRP A 469 15.77 -18.28 -25.36
C TRP A 469 14.50 -19.12 -25.14
N ALA A 470 14.57 -20.15 -24.30
CA ALA A 470 13.45 -21.03 -23.97
C ALA A 470 12.97 -20.85 -22.52
N ARG A 471 13.56 -19.89 -21.78
CA ARG A 471 13.24 -19.68 -20.38
C ARG A 471 11.94 -18.87 -20.29
N PRO A 472 10.93 -19.37 -19.55
CA PRO A 472 9.73 -18.59 -19.29
C PRO A 472 10.12 -17.30 -18.57
N HIS A 473 9.35 -16.23 -18.79
CA HIS A 473 9.35 -15.05 -17.93
C HIS A 473 7.94 -14.73 -17.49
N ILE A 474 7.89 -14.07 -16.34
CA ILE A 474 6.67 -13.67 -15.66
C ILE A 474 6.51 -12.16 -15.80
N ALA A 475 5.27 -11.73 -16.04
CA ALA A 475 4.80 -10.38 -15.78
C ALA A 475 3.55 -10.47 -14.90
N THR A 476 3.33 -9.46 -14.09
CA THR A 476 2.18 -9.36 -13.20
C THR A 476 1.42 -8.06 -13.46
N ALA A 477 0.13 -8.12 -13.21
CA ALA A 477 -0.81 -7.00 -13.21
C ALA A 477 -1.68 -7.12 -11.94
N PRO A 478 -2.45 -6.10 -11.57
CA PRO A 478 -3.47 -6.25 -10.53
C PRO A 478 -4.33 -7.49 -10.80
N GLY A 479 -4.39 -8.42 -9.84
CA GLY A 479 -5.20 -9.64 -9.94
C GLY A 479 -4.73 -10.71 -10.94
N ALA A 480 -3.58 -10.56 -11.61
CA ALA A 480 -3.16 -11.52 -12.63
C ALA A 480 -1.65 -11.76 -12.75
N VAL A 481 -1.31 -13.00 -13.11
CA VAL A 481 0.05 -13.39 -13.49
C VAL A 481 0.08 -13.98 -14.89
N PHE A 482 1.07 -13.55 -15.68
CA PHE A 482 1.29 -13.99 -17.04
C PHE A 482 2.64 -14.65 -17.17
N ILE A 483 2.70 -15.77 -17.87
CA ILE A 483 3.95 -16.51 -18.09
C ILE A 483 4.13 -16.93 -19.54
N THR A 484 5.32 -16.68 -20.08
CA THR A 484 5.63 -17.04 -21.47
C THR A 484 5.98 -18.53 -21.61
N ASP A 485 5.43 -19.19 -22.61
CA ASP A 485 5.84 -20.52 -23.06
C ASP A 485 6.47 -20.46 -24.45
N SER A 486 7.79 -20.25 -24.49
CA SER A 486 8.55 -19.99 -25.72
C SER A 486 8.47 -21.11 -26.77
N VAL A 487 8.56 -22.38 -26.34
CA VAL A 487 8.45 -23.55 -27.23
C VAL A 487 7.01 -23.80 -27.65
N GLY A 488 6.05 -23.49 -26.77
CA GLY A 488 4.63 -23.57 -27.08
C GLY A 488 4.18 -22.48 -28.03
N GLY A 489 4.91 -21.36 -28.10
CA GLY A 489 4.51 -20.16 -28.83
C GLY A 489 3.34 -19.47 -28.16
N LYS A 490 3.31 -19.42 -26.81
CA LYS A 490 2.16 -18.94 -26.03
C LYS A 490 2.54 -17.99 -24.92
N VAL A 491 1.57 -17.20 -24.49
CA VAL A 491 1.53 -16.57 -23.17
C VAL A 491 0.32 -17.11 -22.44
N LEU A 492 0.49 -17.54 -21.20
CA LEU A 492 -0.57 -18.09 -20.34
C LEU A 492 -0.88 -17.08 -19.25
N GLN A 493 -2.16 -16.83 -18.97
CA GLN A 493 -2.64 -16.20 -17.75
C GLN A 493 -2.96 -17.29 -16.73
N LEU A 494 -2.47 -17.13 -15.50
CA LEU A 494 -2.74 -18.05 -14.42
C LEU A 494 -3.52 -17.36 -13.30
N ASP A 495 -4.33 -18.14 -12.58
CA ASP A 495 -4.98 -17.73 -11.33
C ASP A 495 -3.95 -17.52 -10.22
N LEU A 496 -4.12 -16.49 -9.40
CA LEU A 496 -3.17 -16.16 -8.34
C LEU A 496 -3.28 -17.08 -7.10
N HIS A 497 -4.37 -17.81 -6.91
CA HIS A 497 -4.56 -18.67 -5.74
C HIS A 497 -4.04 -20.09 -5.98
N ASP A 498 -4.36 -20.68 -7.13
CA ASP A 498 -4.02 -22.09 -7.43
C ASP A 498 -3.11 -22.29 -8.64
N LEU A 499 -2.76 -21.19 -9.33
CA LEU A 499 -1.94 -21.17 -10.55
C LEU A 499 -2.57 -21.92 -11.73
N GLU A 500 -3.87 -22.23 -11.70
CA GLU A 500 -4.58 -22.83 -12.85
C GLU A 500 -4.62 -21.89 -14.06
N GLU A 501 -4.69 -22.46 -15.26
CA GLU A 501 -4.66 -21.65 -16.49
C GLU A 501 -6.05 -21.09 -16.70
N ILE A 502 -6.16 -19.76 -16.72
CA ILE A 502 -7.41 -19.04 -17.00
C ILE A 502 -7.57 -18.92 -18.51
N GLU A 503 -6.55 -18.34 -19.17
CA GLU A 503 -6.55 -18.06 -20.60
C GLU A 503 -5.14 -18.19 -21.19
N HIS A 504 -5.05 -18.30 -22.52
CA HIS A 504 -3.79 -18.17 -23.24
C HIS A 504 -3.93 -17.51 -24.59
N TRP A 505 -2.84 -16.92 -25.06
CA TRP A 505 -2.71 -16.33 -26.39
C TRP A 505 -1.59 -17.00 -27.17
N ASP A 506 -1.88 -17.37 -28.42
CA ASP A 506 -0.85 -17.82 -29.36
C ASP A 506 -0.05 -16.60 -29.87
N VAL A 507 1.25 -16.59 -29.63
CA VAL A 507 2.16 -15.51 -30.03
C VAL A 507 3.14 -16.03 -31.08
N GLU A 508 3.24 -15.33 -32.21
CA GLU A 508 4.18 -15.69 -33.27
C GLU A 508 5.63 -15.66 -32.76
N GLY A 509 6.39 -16.72 -33.06
CA GLY A 509 7.81 -16.81 -32.73
C GLY A 509 8.07 -17.54 -31.41
N ALA A 510 9.06 -17.07 -30.65
CA ALA A 510 9.47 -17.63 -29.37
C ALA A 510 9.26 -16.58 -28.26
N PRO A 511 8.04 -16.44 -27.72
CA PRO A 511 7.76 -15.45 -26.67
C PRO A 511 8.62 -15.73 -25.44
N THR A 512 9.39 -14.74 -24.98
CA THR A 512 10.30 -14.91 -23.83
C THR A 512 10.21 -13.77 -22.83
N LYS A 513 10.53 -12.54 -23.21
CA LYS A 513 10.48 -11.38 -22.32
C LYS A 513 9.07 -10.84 -22.33
N ILE A 514 8.54 -10.48 -21.17
CA ILE A 514 7.18 -10.00 -21.04
C ILE A 514 7.14 -8.85 -20.02
N ALA A 515 6.29 -7.87 -20.28
CA ALA A 515 5.98 -6.78 -19.36
C ALA A 515 4.51 -6.39 -19.55
N PHE A 516 3.87 -5.96 -18.47
CA PHE A 516 2.50 -5.43 -18.48
C PHE A 516 2.53 -3.91 -18.56
N VAL A 517 1.70 -3.30 -19.40
CA VAL A 517 1.42 -1.87 -19.36
C VAL A 517 -0.07 -1.64 -19.33
N GLY A 518 -0.53 -0.68 -18.53
CA GLY A 518 -1.95 -0.46 -18.32
C GLY A 518 -2.21 0.20 -16.98
N ILE A 519 -3.45 0.10 -16.54
CA ILE A 519 -3.86 0.65 -15.25
C ILE A 519 -3.35 -0.28 -14.15
N VAL A 520 -2.45 0.25 -13.32
CA VAL A 520 -1.83 -0.43 -12.19
C VAL A 520 -2.26 0.26 -10.90
N GLY A 521 -3.52 0.10 -10.52
CA GLY A 521 -4.09 0.86 -9.40
C GLY A 521 -4.18 2.38 -9.67
N GLU A 522 -4.72 3.15 -8.72
CA GLU A 522 -4.86 4.60 -8.89
C GLU A 522 -3.49 5.28 -9.04
N PRO A 523 -3.36 6.30 -9.93
CA PRO A 523 -2.14 7.09 -10.02
C PRO A 523 -1.86 7.76 -8.67
N GLU A 524 -0.62 7.61 -8.16
CA GLU A 524 -0.23 8.04 -6.82
C GLU A 524 -0.79 9.40 -6.39
N GLY A 525 -1.83 9.30 -5.57
CA GLY A 525 -2.13 10.17 -4.46
C GLY A 525 -2.04 9.37 -3.16
N GLY A 526 -0.93 8.62 -2.98
CA GLY A 526 -0.47 7.99 -1.75
C GLY A 526 -1.50 7.27 -0.88
N HIS A 527 -1.49 5.93 -0.92
CA HIS A 527 -1.27 5.05 0.23
C HIS A 527 -1.56 3.61 -0.21
N GLU A 528 -0.49 2.82 -0.37
CA GLU A 528 -0.51 1.37 -0.45
C GLU A 528 -0.98 0.79 0.88
N GLY A 529 -1.86 -0.20 0.80
CA GLY A 529 -1.72 -1.48 1.49
C GLY A 529 -3.06 -2.04 1.90
N HIS A 530 -3.32 -3.28 1.49
CA HIS A 530 -4.14 -4.27 2.17
C HIS A 530 -4.00 -5.58 1.38
N ASP A 531 -2.96 -6.34 1.69
CA ASP A 531 -3.06 -7.80 1.62
C ASP A 531 -3.95 -8.18 2.80
N ASN A 532 -4.95 -9.01 2.54
CA ASN A 532 -5.33 -10.01 3.50
C ASN A 532 -5.66 -11.31 2.79
N GLU A 533 -5.02 -12.38 3.26
CA GLU A 533 -5.31 -13.75 2.89
C GLU A 533 -6.59 -14.22 3.60
N ASP A 534 -7.60 -14.60 2.82
CA ASP A 534 -8.82 -15.22 3.32
C ASP A 534 -8.63 -16.71 3.65
N ALA A 535 -8.92 -17.06 4.89
CA ALA A 535 -9.28 -18.41 5.29
C ALA A 535 -10.81 -18.55 5.35
N HIS A 536 -11.47 -18.81 4.22
CA HIS A 536 -12.89 -19.18 4.20
C HIS A 536 -13.10 -20.69 4.41
N GLU A 537 -13.72 -21.06 5.54
CA GLU A 537 -14.55 -22.26 5.65
C GLU A 537 -16.02 -21.83 5.45
N ASP A 538 -16.57 -22.17 4.28
CA ASP A 538 -17.97 -22.15 3.84
C ASP A 538 -19.00 -21.35 4.69
N GLY A 539 -19.44 -20.20 4.17
CA GLY A 539 -20.79 -19.72 4.46
C GLY A 539 -21.06 -18.23 4.27
N HIS A 540 -21.44 -17.86 3.04
CA HIS A 540 -22.03 -16.58 2.61
C HIS A 540 -21.03 -15.49 2.23
N GLU A 541 -21.16 -15.03 0.97
CA GLU A 541 -20.62 -13.78 0.45
C GLU A 541 -21.13 -12.63 1.33
N ASP A 542 -20.25 -11.96 2.04
CA ASP A 542 -20.54 -10.67 2.65
C ASP A 542 -19.86 -9.60 1.76
N GLU A 543 -20.68 -8.75 1.15
CA GLU A 543 -20.27 -7.40 0.76
C GLU A 543 -19.48 -6.78 1.93
N HIS A 544 -18.49 -5.90 1.70
CA HIS A 544 -17.85 -5.14 2.78
C HIS A 544 -18.86 -4.21 3.45
N ASP A 545 -19.73 -4.79 4.25
CA ASP A 545 -20.80 -4.19 5.00
C ASP A 545 -20.24 -3.94 6.39
N HIS A 546 -20.30 -2.69 6.83
CA HIS A 546 -20.09 -2.37 8.24
C HIS A 546 -21.21 -3.07 8.99
N GLY A 547 -21.02 -4.33 9.42
CA GLY A 547 -22.13 -5.27 9.57
C GLY A 547 -23.36 -4.66 10.23
N ALA A 548 -24.39 -4.28 9.47
CA ALA A 548 -25.58 -3.52 9.85
C ALA A 548 -25.44 -2.27 10.78
N LEU A 549 -24.36 -2.07 11.54
CA LEU A 549 -24.26 -1.20 12.73
C LEU A 549 -23.30 -0.04 12.51
N ASP A 550 -23.79 1.17 12.76
CA ASP A 550 -23.07 2.44 12.58
C ASP A 550 -22.00 2.66 13.68
N PRO A 551 -20.70 2.79 13.33
CA PRO A 551 -19.63 3.01 14.30
C PRO A 551 -19.54 4.46 14.84
N HIS A 552 -20.23 5.44 14.23
CA HIS A 552 -20.05 6.88 14.46
C HIS A 552 -20.72 7.43 15.74
N PHE A 553 -20.77 6.62 16.80
CA PHE A 553 -21.52 6.93 18.02
C PHE A 553 -21.02 8.16 18.77
N TRP A 554 -19.81 8.65 18.48
CA TRP A 554 -19.21 9.81 19.14
C TRP A 554 -19.94 11.12 18.85
N PHE A 555 -20.75 11.18 17.79
CA PHE A 555 -21.62 12.33 17.51
C PHE A 555 -22.82 12.44 18.47
N ASP A 556 -23.06 11.45 19.33
CA ASP A 556 -24.00 11.53 20.45
C ASP A 556 -23.25 11.54 21.80
N PRO A 557 -23.13 12.71 22.46
CA PRO A 557 -22.48 12.83 23.76
C PRO A 557 -23.03 11.88 24.83
N LEU A 558 -24.31 11.49 24.75
CA LEU A 558 -24.90 10.55 25.73
C LEU A 558 -24.38 9.12 25.55
N ARG A 559 -24.01 8.74 24.32
CA ARG A 559 -23.36 7.45 24.04
C ARG A 559 -21.88 7.45 24.39
N VAL A 560 -21.20 8.57 24.16
CA VAL A 560 -19.82 8.76 24.65
C VAL A 560 -19.74 8.55 26.17
N LYS A 561 -20.74 9.00 26.94
CA LYS A 561 -20.80 8.72 28.39
C LYS A 561 -20.77 7.23 28.73
N ILE A 562 -21.38 6.38 27.91
CA ILE A 562 -21.41 4.92 28.11
C ILE A 562 -20.02 4.32 27.82
N ALA A 563 -19.38 4.73 26.72
CA ALA A 563 -18.01 4.34 26.39
C ALA A 563 -17.02 4.75 27.50
N ILE A 564 -17.19 5.96 28.07
CA ILE A 564 -16.38 6.48 29.17
C ILE A 564 -16.57 5.67 30.47
N ASP A 565 -17.78 5.16 30.72
CA ASP A 565 -18.05 4.27 31.84
C ASP A 565 -17.40 2.89 31.65
N GLU A 566 -17.46 2.34 30.44
CA GLU A 566 -16.80 1.08 30.10
C GLU A 566 -15.28 1.18 30.24
N MET A 567 -14.68 2.24 29.71
CA MET A 567 -13.24 2.52 29.82
C MET A 567 -12.80 2.63 31.29
N ALA A 568 -13.53 3.40 32.11
CA ALA A 568 -13.22 3.53 33.53
C ALA A 568 -13.37 2.19 34.30
N SER A 569 -14.34 1.36 33.91
CA SER A 569 -14.54 0.02 34.46
C SER A 569 -13.36 -0.90 34.17
N ARG A 570 -12.89 -0.93 32.91
CA ARG A 570 -11.76 -1.77 32.49
C ARG A 570 -10.44 -1.35 33.14
N LEU A 571 -10.15 -0.05 33.17
CA LEU A 571 -8.97 0.46 33.88
C LEU A 571 -9.02 0.14 35.38
N SER A 572 -10.21 0.17 36.00
CA SER A 572 -10.39 -0.19 37.42
C SER A 572 -10.19 -1.68 37.71
N VAL A 573 -10.38 -2.56 36.71
CA VAL A 573 -10.08 -3.99 36.83
C VAL A 573 -8.58 -4.23 36.79
N LEU A 574 -7.86 -3.52 35.92
CA LEU A 574 -6.40 -3.64 35.73
C LEU A 574 -5.61 -2.96 36.86
N ASP A 575 -6.09 -1.82 37.35
CA ASP A 575 -5.48 -1.07 38.47
C ASP A 575 -6.51 -0.81 39.60
N PRO A 576 -6.86 -1.84 40.40
CA PRO A 576 -7.89 -1.73 41.44
C PRO A 576 -7.54 -0.76 42.58
N GLU A 577 -6.25 -0.53 42.82
CA GLU A 577 -5.79 0.42 43.86
C GLU A 577 -6.15 1.87 43.51
N ASN A 578 -6.25 2.16 42.20
CA ASN A 578 -6.54 3.49 41.68
C ASN A 578 -7.94 3.60 41.05
N ALA A 579 -8.81 2.59 41.18
CA ALA A 579 -10.19 2.58 40.66
C ALA A 579 -11.01 3.84 41.00
N SER A 580 -10.82 4.40 42.20
CA SER A 580 -11.51 5.64 42.61
C SER A 580 -11.12 6.87 41.78
N VAL A 581 -9.90 6.90 41.23
CA VAL A 581 -9.40 7.97 40.36
C VAL A 581 -10.09 7.89 39.00
N TYR A 582 -10.12 6.71 38.38
CA TYR A 582 -10.78 6.51 37.08
C TYR A 582 -12.28 6.85 37.15
N HIS A 583 -12.97 6.42 38.20
CA HIS A 583 -14.38 6.75 38.38
C HIS A 583 -14.64 8.25 38.63
N GLN A 584 -13.75 8.92 39.37
CA GLN A 584 -13.88 10.36 39.59
C GLN A 584 -13.65 11.15 38.29
N ASN A 585 -12.57 10.85 37.56
CA ASN A 585 -12.26 11.50 36.29
C ASN A 585 -13.36 11.25 35.25
N SER A 586 -13.86 10.02 35.16
CA SER A 586 -15.00 9.66 34.32
C SER A 586 -16.25 10.47 34.70
N SER A 587 -16.56 10.60 36.00
CA SER A 587 -17.68 11.44 36.46
C SER A 587 -17.52 12.89 36.02
N ASP A 588 -16.34 13.47 36.23
CA ASP A 588 -16.06 14.87 35.91
C ASP A 588 -16.15 15.14 34.39
N TYR A 589 -15.71 14.18 33.57
CA TYR A 589 -15.83 14.29 32.11
C TYR A 589 -17.26 14.11 31.62
N LYS A 590 -18.03 13.19 32.23
CA LYS A 590 -19.45 13.01 31.92
C LYS A 590 -20.30 14.24 32.25
N ASP A 591 -19.93 15.02 33.28
CA ASP A 591 -20.57 16.32 33.55
C ASP A 591 -20.32 17.32 32.41
N GLN A 592 -19.12 17.32 31.82
CA GLN A 592 -18.81 18.15 30.64
C GLN A 592 -19.60 17.69 29.40
N LEU A 593 -19.80 16.38 29.23
CA LEU A 593 -20.64 15.84 28.16
C LEU A 593 -22.12 16.19 28.34
N ASP A 594 -22.62 16.28 29.58
CA ASP A 594 -23.97 16.77 29.87
C ASP A 594 -24.13 18.27 29.56
N GLU A 595 -23.10 19.07 29.85
CA GLU A 595 -23.04 20.47 29.45
C GLU A 595 -23.02 20.61 27.91
N LEU A 596 -22.21 19.81 27.23
CA LEU A 596 -22.13 19.77 25.76
C LEU A 596 -23.47 19.37 25.14
N HIS A 597 -24.09 18.29 25.61
CA HIS A 597 -25.40 17.84 25.14
C HIS A 597 -26.46 18.93 25.30
N SER A 598 -26.48 19.59 26.46
CA SER A 598 -27.40 20.70 26.74
C SER A 598 -27.15 21.89 25.82
N TRP A 599 -25.87 22.21 25.57
CA TRP A 599 -25.46 23.26 24.65
C TRP A 599 -25.91 22.96 23.23
N ILE A 600 -25.65 21.75 22.70
CA ILE A 600 -26.06 21.34 21.34
C ILE A 600 -27.57 21.49 21.20
N LYS A 601 -28.34 20.97 22.16
CA LYS A 601 -29.81 21.04 22.12
C LYS A 601 -30.33 22.48 22.03
N VAL A 602 -29.79 23.40 22.83
CA VAL A 602 -30.17 24.82 22.79
C VAL A 602 -29.83 25.47 21.44
N HIS A 603 -28.73 25.07 20.81
CA HIS A 603 -28.32 25.64 19.53
C HIS A 603 -29.16 25.08 18.37
N VAL A 604 -29.42 23.77 18.36
CA VAL A 604 -30.27 23.11 17.37
C VAL A 604 -31.72 23.60 17.44
N GLU A 605 -32.22 23.98 18.62
CA GLU A 605 -33.55 24.60 18.76
C GLU A 605 -33.71 25.91 17.97
N ASN A 606 -32.62 26.58 17.58
CA ASN A 606 -32.67 27.76 16.71
C ASN A 606 -32.87 27.42 15.23
N VAL A 607 -32.71 26.15 14.84
CA VAL A 607 -32.99 25.65 13.49
C VAL A 607 -34.44 25.15 13.46
N PRO A 608 -35.33 25.74 12.63
CA PRO A 608 -36.71 25.25 12.48
C PRO A 608 -36.73 23.78 12.06
N GLN A 609 -37.71 23.01 12.54
CA GLN A 609 -37.76 21.56 12.29
C GLN A 609 -37.79 21.24 10.79
N GLU A 610 -38.44 22.08 10.00
CA GLU A 610 -38.55 21.95 8.53
C GLU A 610 -37.24 22.27 7.80
N ARG A 611 -36.16 22.62 8.52
CA ARG A 611 -34.82 22.89 7.96
C ARG A 611 -33.74 22.04 8.63
N ARG A 612 -34.13 20.95 9.28
CA ARG A 612 -33.20 20.00 9.91
C ARG A 612 -32.95 18.82 8.99
N GLU A 613 -32.68 19.11 7.72
CA GLU A 613 -32.27 18.14 6.72
C GLU A 613 -30.78 18.32 6.46
N LEU A 614 -30.05 17.21 6.33
CA LEU A 614 -28.61 17.18 6.16
C LEU A 614 -28.25 16.36 4.92
N VAL A 615 -27.29 16.86 4.15
CA VAL A 615 -26.50 16.04 3.24
C VAL A 615 -25.10 15.90 3.83
N THR A 616 -24.64 14.67 3.97
CA THR A 616 -23.34 14.31 4.55
C THR A 616 -22.48 13.61 3.50
N SER A 617 -21.17 13.59 3.72
CA SER A 617 -20.23 12.95 2.80
C SER A 617 -20.44 11.44 2.68
N HIS A 618 -20.62 10.75 3.80
CA HIS A 618 -21.04 9.34 3.90
C HIS A 618 -21.93 9.19 5.15
N ASP A 619 -22.54 8.01 5.39
CA ASP A 619 -23.50 7.83 6.50
C ASP A 619 -22.83 7.81 7.89
N SER A 620 -22.41 8.98 8.37
CA SER A 620 -21.67 9.16 9.64
C SER A 620 -22.42 9.99 10.70
N LEU A 621 -23.41 10.78 10.29
CA LEU A 621 -24.12 11.72 11.17
C LEU A 621 -25.46 11.19 11.71
N SER A 622 -25.75 9.91 11.50
CA SER A 622 -26.99 9.25 11.93
C SER A 622 -27.24 9.34 13.45
N TYR A 623 -26.19 9.26 14.27
CA TYR A 623 -26.30 9.49 15.72
C TYR A 623 -26.68 10.93 16.10
N LEU A 624 -26.08 11.92 15.44
CA LEU A 624 -26.41 13.34 15.64
C LEU A 624 -27.85 13.61 15.22
N ALA A 625 -28.24 13.08 14.05
CA ALA A 625 -29.55 13.26 13.48
C ALA A 625 -30.64 12.71 14.41
N LYS A 626 -30.48 11.48 14.90
CA LYS A 626 -31.42 10.87 15.83
C LYS A 626 -31.47 11.57 17.19
N ALA A 627 -30.32 12.01 17.72
CA ALA A 627 -30.25 12.65 19.04
C ALA A 627 -30.92 14.04 19.07
N TYR A 628 -30.83 14.80 17.97
CA TYR A 628 -31.27 16.21 17.93
C TYR A 628 -32.38 16.53 16.92
N GLY A 629 -32.87 15.51 16.22
CA GLY A 629 -34.03 15.60 15.31
C GLY A 629 -33.68 16.23 13.97
N PHE A 630 -32.55 15.83 13.38
CA PHE A 630 -32.28 16.01 11.96
C PHE A 630 -32.63 14.75 11.17
N GLU A 631 -32.73 14.90 9.86
CA GLU A 631 -32.93 13.85 8.88
C GLU A 631 -31.77 13.93 7.88
N VAL A 632 -31.12 12.80 7.62
CA VAL A 632 -30.13 12.69 6.55
C VAL A 632 -30.90 12.39 5.26
N VAL A 633 -30.92 13.33 4.32
CA VAL A 633 -31.74 13.23 3.10
C VAL A 633 -30.93 12.82 1.87
N GLY A 634 -29.60 12.82 1.97
CA GLY A 634 -28.71 12.35 0.92
C GLY A 634 -27.28 12.18 1.40
N LEU A 635 -26.55 11.29 0.73
CA LEU A 635 -25.13 11.01 0.97
C LEU A 635 -24.35 11.39 -0.30
N VAL A 636 -23.21 12.08 -0.15
CA VAL A 636 -22.31 12.37 -1.27
C VAL A 636 -21.74 11.08 -1.85
N ILE A 637 -21.39 10.15 -0.97
CA ILE A 637 -20.93 8.80 -1.27
C ILE A 637 -22.03 7.84 -0.79
N PRO A 638 -22.66 7.03 -1.69
CA PRO A 638 -23.71 6.09 -1.31
C PRO A 638 -23.18 4.88 -0.55
N SER A 639 -21.86 4.67 -0.57
CA SER A 639 -21.18 3.61 0.15
C SER A 639 -20.81 4.04 1.57
N LEU A 640 -20.78 3.06 2.46
CA LEU A 640 -20.27 3.19 3.81
C LEU A 640 -18.73 3.26 3.84
N ALA A 641 -18.06 2.98 2.73
CA ALA A 641 -16.63 3.21 2.54
C ALA A 641 -16.38 4.66 2.07
N THR A 642 -15.52 5.38 2.79
CA THR A 642 -15.06 6.75 2.48
C THR A 642 -14.28 6.86 1.16
N HIS A 643 -13.91 5.72 0.56
CA HIS A 643 -13.02 5.60 -0.60
C HIS A 643 -13.73 5.27 -1.91
N VAL A 644 -15.05 5.02 -1.91
CA VAL A 644 -15.77 4.75 -3.17
C VAL A 644 -16.18 6.07 -3.81
N GLU A 645 -15.65 6.36 -5.00
CA GLU A 645 -16.11 7.52 -5.76
C GLU A 645 -17.58 7.32 -6.21
N PRO A 646 -18.47 8.30 -5.95
CA PRO A 646 -19.86 8.20 -6.35
C PRO A 646 -19.98 8.30 -7.88
N SER A 647 -20.82 7.45 -8.48
CA SER A 647 -21.07 7.48 -9.91
C SER A 647 -21.64 8.83 -10.37
N ALA A 648 -21.40 9.20 -11.64
CA ALA A 648 -21.95 10.43 -12.21
C ALA A 648 -23.49 10.48 -12.17
N GLU A 649 -24.16 9.32 -12.20
CA GLU A 649 -25.60 9.17 -12.01
C GLU A 649 -25.99 9.51 -10.56
N HIS A 650 -25.29 8.98 -9.57
CA HIS A 650 -25.51 9.29 -8.15
C HIS A 650 -25.31 10.77 -7.82
N ILE A 651 -24.28 11.40 -8.39
CA ILE A 651 -24.04 12.83 -8.22
C ILE A 651 -25.19 13.66 -8.82
N ALA A 652 -25.72 13.24 -9.98
CA ALA A 652 -26.86 13.91 -10.59
C ALA A 652 -28.12 13.77 -9.73
N ASP A 653 -28.40 12.57 -9.23
CA ASP A 653 -29.54 12.28 -8.35
C ASP A 653 -29.44 13.06 -7.03
N LEU A 654 -28.25 13.14 -6.43
CA LEU A 654 -28.01 13.92 -5.22
C LEU A 654 -28.24 15.43 -5.44
N ILE A 655 -27.81 15.96 -6.59
CA ILE A 655 -28.08 17.36 -6.98
C ILE A 655 -29.59 17.59 -7.12
N GLU A 656 -30.34 16.62 -7.63
CA GLU A 656 -31.80 16.70 -7.70
C GLU A 656 -32.43 16.69 -6.30
N VAL A 657 -32.00 15.79 -5.41
CA VAL A 657 -32.46 15.73 -4.01
C VAL A 657 -32.19 17.03 -3.26
N ILE A 658 -30.99 17.59 -3.37
CA ILE A 658 -30.63 18.87 -2.72
C ILE A 658 -31.52 20.01 -3.23
N ARG A 659 -31.82 20.03 -4.54
CA ARG A 659 -32.70 21.04 -5.15
C ARG A 659 -34.18 20.86 -4.77
N GLU A 660 -34.66 19.64 -4.68
CA GLU A 660 -36.05 19.32 -4.32
C GLU A 660 -36.33 19.66 -2.85
N HIS A 661 -35.42 19.31 -1.96
CA HIS A 661 -35.54 19.55 -0.52
C HIS A 661 -35.13 20.98 -0.10
N GLU A 662 -34.61 21.81 -1.03
CA GLU A 662 -34.07 23.15 -0.75
C GLU A 662 -33.05 23.14 0.41
N VAL A 663 -32.18 22.11 0.46
CA VAL A 663 -31.25 21.88 1.59
C VAL A 663 -30.26 23.05 1.68
N PRO A 664 -30.17 23.74 2.84
CA PRO A 664 -29.40 24.99 2.93
C PRO A 664 -27.89 24.78 3.08
N ALA A 665 -27.44 23.61 3.51
CA ALA A 665 -26.02 23.33 3.78
C ALA A 665 -25.64 21.87 3.52
N VAL A 666 -24.43 21.66 2.98
CA VAL A 666 -23.80 20.35 2.79
C VAL A 666 -22.66 20.22 3.78
N PHE A 667 -22.63 19.14 4.57
CA PHE A 667 -21.58 18.94 5.58
C PHE A 667 -20.51 17.98 5.03
N GLY A 668 -19.35 18.53 4.69
CA GLY A 668 -18.18 17.76 4.29
C GLY A 668 -17.27 17.42 5.47
N GLU A 669 -16.80 16.17 5.54
CA GLU A 669 -15.75 15.76 6.46
C GLU A 669 -14.35 16.07 5.92
N THR A 670 -13.36 16.22 6.81
CA THR A 670 -11.98 16.57 6.42
C THR A 670 -11.25 15.47 5.64
N THR A 671 -11.78 14.25 5.64
CA THR A 671 -11.24 13.07 4.95
C THR A 671 -11.87 12.85 3.56
N VAL A 672 -12.91 13.61 3.21
CA VAL A 672 -13.57 13.54 1.90
C VAL A 672 -13.19 14.76 1.06
N SER A 673 -13.01 14.57 -0.25
CA SER A 673 -12.59 15.61 -1.19
C SER A 673 -13.40 16.90 -1.03
N GLU A 674 -12.80 17.92 -0.42
CA GLU A 674 -13.39 19.25 -0.24
C GLU A 674 -13.86 19.83 -1.60
N LYS A 675 -13.21 19.42 -2.70
CA LYS A 675 -13.56 19.83 -4.06
C LYS A 675 -14.92 19.32 -4.51
N LEU A 676 -15.30 18.08 -4.18
CA LEU A 676 -16.58 17.48 -4.58
C LEU A 676 -17.74 18.14 -3.84
N ALA A 677 -17.61 18.33 -2.52
CA ALA A 677 -18.59 19.04 -1.72
C ALA A 677 -18.73 20.52 -2.17
N GLN A 678 -17.61 21.19 -2.52
CA GLN A 678 -17.63 22.54 -3.12
C GLN A 678 -18.32 22.56 -4.50
N ALA A 679 -18.15 21.53 -5.33
CA ALA A 679 -18.80 21.43 -6.64
C ALA A 679 -20.33 21.31 -6.49
N ILE A 680 -20.79 20.41 -5.61
CA ILE A 680 -22.20 20.21 -5.30
C ILE A 680 -22.82 21.49 -4.72
N ALA A 681 -22.15 22.15 -3.76
CA ALA A 681 -22.58 23.41 -3.18
C ALA A 681 -22.74 24.53 -4.24
N ARG A 682 -21.79 24.64 -5.18
CA ARG A 682 -21.86 25.63 -6.29
C ARG A 682 -23.03 25.37 -7.24
N GLU A 683 -23.30 24.12 -7.58
CA GLU A 683 -24.35 23.73 -8.53
C GLU A 683 -25.77 23.77 -7.94
N THR A 684 -25.89 23.57 -6.64
CA THR A 684 -27.17 23.57 -5.91
C THR A 684 -27.49 24.93 -5.29
N GLY A 685 -26.47 25.75 -5.01
CA GLY A 685 -26.60 27.00 -4.29
C GLY A 685 -26.61 26.84 -2.75
N ALA A 686 -26.33 25.63 -2.25
CA ALA A 686 -26.14 25.36 -0.83
C ALA A 686 -24.81 25.96 -0.31
N GLU A 687 -24.74 26.25 0.99
CA GLU A 687 -23.48 26.65 1.64
C GLU A 687 -22.68 25.40 2.06
N LEU A 688 -21.34 25.47 1.95
CA LEU A 688 -20.42 24.46 2.47
C LEU A 688 -19.92 24.87 3.86
#